data_AF-A0A1B9JXJ7-F1
#
_entry.id   AF-A0A1B9JXJ7-F1
#
_cell.length_a   1.000
_cell.length_b   1.000
_cell.length_c   1.000
_cell.angle_alpha   90.00
_cell.angle_beta   90.00
_cell.angle_gamma   90.00
#
_symmetry.space_group_name_H-M   'P 1'
#
loop_
_entity.id
_entity.type
_entity.pdbx_description
1 polymer ?
#
loop_
_entity_poly.entity_id
_entity_poly.type
_entity_poly.pdbx_seq_one_letter_code
_entity_poly.pdbx_strand_id
1 'polypeptide(L)'
;MVLCQGTIDKLTNISVADRTAWRGAMQDGQIAINKQGLFGGDKREGGVSGTVDVYSGHHQHNRNSYLASKLSAIVPAYRHVAGLVFRQFYWGNNPYMKDISAVVQRIHYQDSKKTRQWYDSKAEIKTENGSANTAIHFILDTSMSMSGGRIQALKSAMKRAIQNLSTSIDLMTLRLDILITTYQGGNPQTKLVRKVSQNDIVGILSFIDNLKIVGGENLENVLSHSINFFKDTFNLTMNRCCIFVSDGELENVDHIKNEEIHNMIDKKGQFNEQDEHDVNIFCINVDNTDKSLSSKIDNTPEDGIPVIKGTDSNIIYDTIMNAINNLNADMNPAHILRELVLNQQNGFNSSLIKNSINEDSFKQAADLFYQEKLGLSYIWNDQSKFEDLKKNIENTANCVLYQNAKTNQFEIKVIRNDYHIEKLPLFDKTNIVKISDIKKNIITEMINSVTVNFIDRTNDYKQGSVTVRDDALILMAGRENNTTVTYDMVYNRSLASRLALRDLAALSSDLASVSLTLNLDGRMLNRGDVFVLDMPQLGLNKAVMRVTSLDYGTQKSNQVTVECMRDVFSLPSSTVVSNQPVIIPTTDINLAKPAEHYAIMECPYYELVYNYGQREVDFMIQDDKSIGQIAATIASPPEGTFHSELVTSLSNTFENAENIIDCEMRLIEHELDQVTSIITLNFNPPEQDYNWILIGNEILYVQSFSNNQLTVKRGCLDTLPEKHEKGSKVYFCGGQLSLKSDEYYQGDKVDCRIITNTSTDSLDPSLAKGAMINIQGRAAKPYPPANVTINNFYFPDKLSTDQLYIKWSSRNRLQQTSGELIGWYESDITPESGVKYHLTIKLNKRIIVDQIIDVTTFELDVSEYLQGTLDIQISSIVDNIYCFTPFSHSIELYNDLIFKIHEEQSAIDKNNLLVKIK
;
A
#
# COMPACT_ATOMS: atom_id res chain seq x y z
N MET A 1 0.31 22.01 -41.63
CA MET A 1 0.37 22.61 -40.29
C MET A 1 1.82 22.55 -39.82
N VAL A 2 2.41 23.68 -39.43
CA VAL A 2 3.75 23.72 -38.84
C VAL A 2 3.59 23.71 -37.33
N LEU A 3 4.38 22.90 -36.63
CA LEU A 3 4.31 22.73 -35.18
C LEU A 3 5.38 23.57 -34.48
N CYS A 4 6.65 23.30 -34.78
CA CYS A 4 7.77 24.02 -34.19
C CYS A 4 9.03 23.92 -35.07
N GLN A 5 10.03 24.76 -34.78
CA GLN A 5 11.37 24.62 -35.36
C GLN A 5 12.19 23.60 -34.56
N GLY A 6 13.06 22.84 -35.26
CA GLY A 6 13.92 21.82 -34.64
C GLY A 6 13.31 20.42 -34.64
N THR A 7 14.09 19.45 -34.18
CA THR A 7 13.65 18.05 -34.17
C THR A 7 12.75 17.77 -32.96
N ILE A 8 11.56 17.20 -33.19
CA ILE A 8 10.73 16.60 -32.14
C ILE A 8 11.10 15.13 -31.93
N ASP A 9 10.91 14.64 -30.70
CA ASP A 9 11.09 13.23 -30.38
C ASP A 9 9.94 12.42 -30.97
N LYS A 10 8.69 12.86 -30.73
CA LYS A 10 7.47 12.23 -31.23
C LYS A 10 6.27 13.18 -31.19
N LEU A 11 5.33 12.98 -32.11
CA LEU A 11 3.95 13.43 -32.03
C LEU A 11 3.16 12.47 -31.13
N THR A 12 2.37 13.00 -30.21
CA THR A 12 1.62 12.21 -29.22
C THR A 12 0.11 12.32 -29.33
N ASN A 13 -0.42 13.47 -29.76
CA ASN A 13 -1.87 13.66 -29.90
C ASN A 13 -2.16 14.67 -31.03
N ILE A 14 -3.25 14.45 -31.76
CA ILE A 14 -3.90 15.43 -32.63
C ILE A 14 -5.36 15.55 -32.17
N SER A 15 -5.81 16.78 -31.89
CA SER A 15 -7.20 17.09 -31.58
C SER A 15 -7.80 18.00 -32.64
N VAL A 16 -9.10 17.83 -32.87
CA VAL A 16 -9.92 18.71 -33.73
C VAL A 16 -11.05 19.26 -32.87
N ALA A 17 -11.13 20.58 -32.77
CA ALA A 17 -11.79 21.29 -31.68
C ALA A 17 -11.32 20.78 -30.31
N ASP A 18 -12.24 20.28 -29.50
CA ASP A 18 -12.04 19.79 -28.14
C ASP A 18 -11.99 18.25 -28.05
N ARG A 19 -11.88 17.56 -29.20
CA ARG A 19 -11.92 16.09 -29.28
C ARG A 19 -10.64 15.53 -29.88
N THR A 20 -10.11 14.49 -29.26
CA THR A 20 -8.97 13.74 -29.79
C THR A 20 -9.36 13.04 -31.10
N ALA A 21 -8.62 13.36 -32.16
CA ALA A 21 -8.74 12.71 -33.46
C ALA A 21 -7.72 11.57 -33.63
N TRP A 22 -6.55 11.68 -32.99
CA TRP A 22 -5.47 10.70 -33.03
C TRP A 22 -4.60 10.79 -31.77
N ARG A 23 -4.13 9.64 -31.26
CA ARG A 23 -3.16 9.52 -30.16
C ARG A 23 -2.11 8.46 -30.53
N GLY A 24 -0.88 8.59 -30.10
CA GLY A 24 0.12 7.54 -30.38
C GLY A 24 1.54 8.03 -30.15
N ALA A 25 2.51 7.40 -30.81
CA ALA A 25 3.89 7.85 -30.78
C ALA A 25 4.48 7.79 -32.19
N MET A 26 4.61 8.94 -32.83
CA MET A 26 5.12 9.01 -34.20
C MET A 26 6.21 10.06 -34.32
N GLN A 27 7.44 9.65 -34.61
CA GLN A 27 8.52 10.61 -34.89
C GLN A 27 8.44 11.15 -36.32
N ASP A 28 8.38 10.25 -37.32
CA ASP A 28 8.38 10.60 -38.74
C ASP A 28 7.67 9.52 -39.56
N GLY A 29 6.95 9.90 -40.62
CA GLY A 29 6.28 8.96 -41.53
C GLY A 29 4.79 9.26 -41.72
N GLN A 30 3.95 8.24 -41.90
CA GLN A 30 2.52 8.41 -42.19
C GLN A 30 1.64 7.78 -41.11
N ILE A 31 0.59 8.49 -40.71
CA ILE A 31 -0.47 8.01 -39.82
C ILE A 31 -1.82 8.06 -40.55
N ALA A 32 -2.72 7.14 -40.19
CA ALA A 32 -4.09 7.15 -40.69
C ALA A 32 -5.04 7.55 -39.57
N ILE A 33 -5.94 8.48 -39.84
CA ILE A 33 -7.01 8.88 -38.93
C ILE A 33 -8.33 8.40 -39.53
N ASN A 34 -9.13 7.66 -38.76
CA ASN A 34 -10.45 7.19 -39.18
C ASN A 34 -11.48 7.37 -38.06
N LYS A 35 -11.88 8.61 -37.81
CA LYS A 35 -12.88 8.98 -36.79
C LYS A 35 -14.06 9.67 -37.47
N GLN A 36 -14.70 8.99 -38.42
CA GLN A 36 -15.84 9.53 -39.19
C GLN A 36 -17.05 9.91 -38.33
N GLY A 37 -17.17 9.35 -37.12
CA GLY A 37 -18.21 9.67 -36.13
C GLY A 37 -17.83 10.71 -35.07
N LEU A 38 -16.65 11.34 -35.16
CA LEU A 38 -16.08 12.15 -34.06
C LEU A 38 -17.04 13.24 -33.52
N PHE A 39 -17.90 13.80 -34.37
CA PHE A 39 -18.88 14.83 -34.02
C PHE A 39 -20.33 14.35 -34.20
N GLY A 40 -20.57 13.05 -33.98
CA GLY A 40 -21.90 12.44 -34.04
C GLY A 40 -22.29 11.88 -35.41
N GLY A 41 -21.32 11.72 -36.33
CA GLY A 41 -21.49 11.05 -37.62
C GLY A 41 -22.40 11.81 -38.59
N ASP A 42 -22.84 11.14 -39.65
CA ASP A 42 -23.57 11.76 -40.77
C ASP A 42 -24.90 12.41 -40.36
N LYS A 43 -25.47 12.00 -39.22
CA LYS A 43 -26.69 12.58 -38.64
C LYS A 43 -26.45 13.90 -37.90
N ARG A 44 -25.20 14.31 -37.71
CA ARG A 44 -24.79 15.58 -37.08
C ARG A 44 -23.71 16.27 -37.92
N GLU A 45 -22.50 16.45 -37.39
CA GLU A 45 -21.43 17.19 -38.07
C GLU A 45 -20.39 16.27 -38.74
N GLY A 46 -20.63 14.96 -38.78
CA GLY A 46 -19.70 13.98 -39.32
C GLY A 46 -18.54 13.69 -38.35
N GLY A 47 -17.33 13.73 -38.89
CA GLY A 47 -16.08 13.42 -38.19
C GLY A 47 -14.88 13.68 -39.09
N VAL A 48 -13.73 13.11 -38.77
CA VAL A 48 -12.49 13.34 -39.53
C VAL A 48 -11.86 12.05 -40.00
N SER A 49 -11.36 12.03 -41.23
CA SER A 49 -10.66 10.84 -41.74
C SER A 49 -9.69 11.16 -42.88
N GLY A 50 -8.61 10.38 -42.98
CA GLY A 50 -7.61 10.49 -44.04
C GLY A 50 -6.20 10.20 -43.53
N THR A 51 -5.23 10.32 -44.43
CA THR A 51 -3.80 10.11 -44.11
C THR A 51 -3.12 11.43 -43.77
N VAL A 52 -2.25 11.41 -42.76
CA VAL A 52 -1.43 12.55 -42.34
C VAL A 52 0.04 12.15 -42.38
N ASP A 53 0.88 12.92 -43.07
CA ASP A 53 2.33 12.74 -43.01
C ASP A 53 2.89 13.57 -41.84
N VAL A 54 3.66 12.94 -40.96
CA VAL A 54 4.34 13.54 -39.81
C VAL A 54 5.81 13.79 -40.15
N TYR A 55 6.24 15.04 -40.00
CA TYR A 55 7.63 15.48 -40.20
C TYR A 55 8.24 15.85 -38.86
N SER A 56 9.30 15.17 -38.47
CA SER A 56 9.94 15.36 -37.17
C SER A 56 10.76 16.66 -37.07
N GLY A 57 11.01 17.37 -38.16
CA GLY A 57 11.87 18.56 -38.26
C GLY A 57 13.38 18.31 -38.36
N HIS A 58 13.85 17.08 -38.61
CA HIS A 58 15.29 16.82 -38.76
C HIS A 58 15.85 17.28 -40.12
N HIS A 59 17.16 17.52 -40.18
CA HIS A 59 17.84 18.10 -41.36
C HIS A 59 17.90 17.20 -42.61
N GLN A 60 17.57 15.91 -42.50
CA GLN A 60 17.69 14.93 -43.59
C GLN A 60 16.35 14.56 -44.22
N HIS A 61 15.30 15.38 -44.03
CA HIS A 61 14.02 15.14 -44.67
C HIS A 61 14.11 15.12 -46.19
N ASN A 62 13.37 14.18 -46.76
CA ASN A 62 13.05 14.12 -48.18
C ASN A 62 11.87 15.05 -48.50
N ARG A 63 11.71 15.40 -49.78
CA ARG A 63 10.55 16.19 -50.22
C ARG A 63 9.28 15.36 -50.02
N ASN A 64 8.23 16.01 -49.52
CA ASN A 64 6.93 15.37 -49.36
C ASN A 64 6.36 14.96 -50.73
N SER A 65 6.12 13.66 -50.92
CA SER A 65 5.62 13.10 -52.18
C SER A 65 4.22 13.61 -52.55
N TYR A 66 3.34 13.82 -51.57
CA TYR A 66 2.01 14.40 -51.79
C TYR A 66 2.09 15.83 -52.28
N LEU A 67 2.80 16.69 -51.57
CA LEU A 67 2.92 18.10 -51.93
C LEU A 67 3.62 18.25 -53.29
N ALA A 68 4.63 17.43 -53.56
CA ALA A 68 5.27 17.40 -54.87
C ALA A 68 4.29 17.03 -56.00
N SER A 69 3.37 16.09 -55.74
CA SER A 69 2.33 15.67 -56.69
C SER A 69 1.20 16.70 -56.88
N LYS A 70 0.90 17.51 -55.86
CA LYS A 70 -0.22 18.46 -55.87
C LYS A 70 0.17 19.89 -56.27
N LEU A 71 1.41 20.30 -55.99
CA LEU A 71 1.90 21.65 -56.26
C LEU A 71 2.92 21.65 -57.41
N SER A 72 4.11 21.09 -57.19
CA SER A 72 5.16 20.92 -58.21
C SER A 72 6.34 20.10 -57.68
N ALA A 73 7.23 19.62 -58.56
CA ALA A 73 8.47 18.96 -58.15
C ALA A 73 9.47 19.87 -57.38
N ILE A 74 9.24 21.19 -57.33
CA ILE A 74 10.14 22.20 -56.75
C ILE A 74 9.80 22.48 -55.26
N VAL A 75 8.82 21.79 -54.68
CA VAL A 75 8.46 21.97 -53.26
C VAL A 75 9.68 21.72 -52.34
N PRO A 76 9.95 22.62 -51.37
CA PRO A 76 11.01 22.43 -50.39
C PRO A 76 10.83 21.13 -49.59
N ALA A 77 11.93 20.57 -49.08
CA ALA A 77 11.85 19.43 -48.18
C ALA A 77 11.43 19.80 -46.75
N TYR A 78 11.12 21.07 -46.49
CA TYR A 78 10.73 21.62 -45.18
C TYR A 78 11.63 21.18 -44.01
N ARG A 79 12.92 20.96 -44.29
CA ARG A 79 13.93 20.58 -43.30
C ARG A 79 13.97 21.61 -42.17
N HIS A 80 14.32 21.14 -40.98
CA HIS A 80 14.45 21.96 -39.76
C HIS A 80 13.13 22.42 -39.14
N VAL A 81 11.98 21.99 -39.68
CA VAL A 81 10.64 22.36 -39.21
C VAL A 81 9.79 21.11 -39.01
N ALA A 82 9.29 20.91 -37.80
CA ALA A 82 8.35 19.84 -37.51
C ALA A 82 6.94 20.22 -37.96
N GLY A 83 6.21 19.29 -38.56
CA GLY A 83 4.93 19.61 -39.20
C GLY A 83 4.08 18.41 -39.59
N LEU A 84 2.83 18.69 -39.92
CA LEU A 84 1.83 17.72 -40.38
C LEU A 84 1.32 18.11 -41.77
N VAL A 85 1.26 17.13 -42.68
CA VAL A 85 0.68 17.26 -44.03
C VAL A 85 -0.54 16.36 -44.16
N PHE A 86 -1.72 16.97 -44.19
CA PHE A 86 -3.00 16.29 -44.33
C PHE A 86 -3.29 16.00 -45.82
N ARG A 87 -3.39 14.73 -46.20
CA ARG A 87 -3.53 14.28 -47.59
C ARG A 87 -5.00 14.10 -47.97
N GLN A 88 -5.56 15.04 -48.74
CA GLN A 88 -6.99 15.08 -49.11
C GLN A 88 -7.90 14.71 -47.93
N PHE A 89 -7.63 15.31 -46.78
CA PHE A 89 -8.22 14.90 -45.53
C PHE A 89 -9.67 15.37 -45.42
N TYR A 90 -10.55 14.49 -44.96
CA TYR A 90 -11.96 14.78 -44.73
C TYR A 90 -12.11 15.47 -43.37
N TRP A 91 -12.75 16.66 -43.37
CA TRP A 91 -12.90 17.54 -42.20
C TRP A 91 -14.32 17.57 -41.64
N GLY A 92 -15.16 16.60 -42.01
CA GLY A 92 -16.55 16.53 -41.59
C GLY A 92 -17.48 17.35 -42.49
N ASN A 93 -18.72 17.49 -42.03
CA ASN A 93 -19.81 18.15 -42.77
C ASN A 93 -20.00 19.63 -42.36
N ASN A 94 -19.19 20.13 -41.42
CA ASN A 94 -19.28 21.52 -40.96
C ASN A 94 -18.69 22.47 -42.03
N PRO A 95 -19.41 23.55 -42.43
CA PRO A 95 -18.90 24.52 -43.40
C PRO A 95 -17.68 25.30 -42.91
N TYR A 96 -17.43 25.32 -41.59
CA TYR A 96 -16.27 25.96 -41.00
C TYR A 96 -15.25 24.93 -40.51
N MET A 97 -13.98 25.17 -40.83
CA MET A 97 -12.88 24.36 -40.35
C MET A 97 -12.71 24.56 -38.84
N LYS A 98 -12.82 23.47 -38.09
CA LYS A 98 -12.60 23.46 -36.64
C LYS A 98 -11.11 23.63 -36.33
N ASP A 99 -10.82 24.17 -35.14
CA ASP A 99 -9.44 24.34 -34.67
C ASP A 99 -8.71 23.00 -34.60
N ILE A 100 -7.43 22.98 -34.98
CA ILE A 100 -6.59 21.79 -34.92
C ILE A 100 -5.44 22.06 -33.98
N SER A 101 -5.27 21.19 -33.00
CA SER A 101 -4.14 21.22 -32.07
C SER A 101 -3.38 19.91 -32.13
N ALA A 102 -2.09 19.98 -31.82
CA ALA A 102 -1.23 18.81 -31.75
C ALA A 102 -0.32 18.91 -30.53
N VAL A 103 -0.05 17.77 -29.91
CA VAL A 103 0.89 17.65 -28.79
C VAL A 103 2.11 16.88 -29.27
N VAL A 104 3.28 17.43 -28.99
CA VAL A 104 4.57 16.84 -29.36
C VAL A 104 5.50 16.79 -28.16
N GLN A 105 6.30 15.74 -28.07
CA GLN A 105 7.42 15.65 -27.15
C GLN A 105 8.68 16.18 -27.83
N ARG A 106 9.37 17.11 -27.17
CA ARG A 106 10.65 17.68 -27.61
C ARG A 106 11.59 17.82 -26.41
N ILE A 107 12.32 16.75 -26.10
CA ILE A 107 13.15 16.60 -24.91
C ILE A 107 14.61 16.30 -25.28
N HIS A 108 14.85 15.29 -26.12
CA HIS A 108 16.19 14.70 -26.26
C HIS A 108 17.09 15.36 -27.32
N TYR A 109 16.55 16.29 -28.12
CA TYR A 109 17.29 16.98 -29.17
C TYR A 109 17.24 18.49 -29.03
N GLN A 110 18.41 19.13 -29.08
CA GLN A 110 18.53 20.60 -29.03
C GLN A 110 18.13 21.25 -30.35
N ASP A 111 18.48 20.59 -31.46
CA ASP A 111 18.40 21.17 -32.79
C ASP A 111 17.88 20.20 -33.85
N SER A 112 17.77 20.71 -35.07
CA SER A 112 17.38 19.95 -36.27
C SER A 112 18.47 18.96 -36.74
N LYS A 113 19.69 19.03 -36.20
CA LYS A 113 20.78 18.10 -36.50
C LYS A 113 20.77 16.85 -35.61
N LYS A 114 19.78 16.75 -34.71
CA LYS A 114 19.71 15.70 -33.67
C LYS A 114 20.91 15.75 -32.72
N THR A 115 21.42 16.95 -32.44
CA THR A 115 22.38 17.14 -31.35
C THR A 115 21.71 16.77 -30.03
N ARG A 116 22.33 15.86 -29.27
CA ARG A 116 21.79 15.36 -27.99
C ARG A 116 21.60 16.49 -26.98
N GLN A 117 20.54 16.39 -26.18
CA GLN A 117 20.25 17.36 -25.14
C GLN A 117 21.38 17.47 -24.10
N TRP A 118 21.55 18.67 -23.56
CA TRP A 118 22.44 18.95 -22.44
C TRP A 118 21.90 18.21 -21.22
N TYR A 119 22.78 17.51 -20.51
CA TYR A 119 22.40 16.68 -19.36
C TYR A 119 21.16 15.81 -19.62
N ASP A 120 21.15 15.13 -20.77
CA ASP A 120 20.01 14.38 -21.33
C ASP A 120 19.39 13.37 -20.35
N SER A 121 20.21 12.73 -19.51
CA SER A 121 19.75 11.79 -18.46
C SER A 121 18.81 12.42 -17.43
N LYS A 122 18.75 13.76 -17.36
CA LYS A 122 17.90 14.54 -16.45
C LYS A 122 16.89 15.43 -17.18
N ALA A 123 16.89 15.41 -18.52
CA ALA A 123 16.02 16.25 -19.33
C ALA A 123 14.56 15.79 -19.30
N GLU A 124 14.35 14.47 -19.40
CA GLU A 124 13.02 13.85 -19.40
C GLU A 124 12.53 13.62 -17.98
N ILE A 125 11.49 14.35 -17.56
CA ILE A 125 10.78 14.08 -16.32
C ILE A 125 9.53 13.32 -16.69
N LYS A 126 9.57 12.01 -16.46
CA LYS A 126 8.41 11.14 -16.72
C LYS A 126 7.30 11.54 -15.77
N THR A 127 6.13 11.88 -16.33
CA THR A 127 4.98 12.09 -15.48
C THR A 127 4.58 10.80 -14.84
N GLU A 128 4.37 10.84 -13.53
CA GLU A 128 3.50 9.89 -12.87
C GLU A 128 2.13 10.05 -13.54
N ASN A 129 1.84 9.26 -14.56
CA ASN A 129 0.46 8.86 -14.78
C ASN A 129 0.05 8.27 -13.44
N GLY A 130 -0.96 8.89 -12.83
CA GLY A 130 -1.26 8.75 -11.41
C GLY A 130 -1.14 7.31 -10.96
N SER A 131 -0.45 7.16 -9.83
CA SER A 131 -0.42 6.00 -8.95
C SER A 131 -1.77 5.26 -8.97
N ALA A 132 -1.93 4.31 -9.89
CA ALA A 132 -3.14 3.52 -10.06
C ALA A 132 -2.78 2.05 -10.13
N ASN A 133 -3.59 1.25 -9.45
CA ASN A 133 -3.48 -0.20 -9.49
C ASN A 133 -3.54 -0.65 -10.96
N THR A 134 -2.66 -1.57 -11.35
CA THR A 134 -2.53 -1.98 -12.76
C THR A 134 -2.60 -3.49 -12.88
N ALA A 135 -3.42 -3.99 -13.79
CA ALA A 135 -3.49 -5.39 -14.17
C ALA A 135 -3.01 -5.54 -15.62
N ILE A 136 -1.91 -6.25 -15.82
CA ILE A 136 -1.29 -6.43 -17.13
C ILE A 136 -1.33 -7.90 -17.51
N HIS A 137 -1.87 -8.19 -18.69
CA HIS A 137 -1.75 -9.50 -19.32
C HIS A 137 -0.81 -9.43 -20.52
N PHE A 138 0.32 -10.12 -20.46
CA PHE A 138 1.21 -10.32 -21.60
C PHE A 138 0.86 -11.62 -22.33
N ILE A 139 0.47 -11.51 -23.59
CA ILE A 139 0.30 -12.65 -24.51
C ILE A 139 1.50 -12.70 -25.44
N LEU A 140 2.30 -13.76 -25.31
CA LEU A 140 3.57 -13.92 -26.01
C LEU A 140 3.47 -15.05 -27.02
N ASP A 141 3.63 -14.73 -28.30
CA ASP A 141 3.68 -15.76 -29.34
C ASP A 141 4.93 -16.63 -29.20
N THR A 142 4.71 -17.94 -29.15
CA THR A 142 5.75 -18.97 -29.07
C THR A 142 5.64 -20.00 -30.18
N SER A 143 4.94 -19.65 -31.26
CA SER A 143 4.86 -20.43 -32.49
C SER A 143 6.25 -20.67 -33.11
N MET A 144 6.31 -21.59 -34.08
CA MET A 144 7.57 -21.97 -34.72
C MET A 144 8.24 -20.80 -35.46
N SER A 145 7.48 -19.84 -35.98
CA SER A 145 7.96 -18.62 -36.65
C SER A 145 8.62 -17.62 -35.70
N MET A 146 8.36 -17.73 -34.39
CA MET A 146 9.01 -16.96 -33.35
C MET A 146 10.35 -17.57 -32.89
N SER A 147 10.75 -18.72 -33.41
CA SER A 147 11.99 -19.41 -33.01
C SER A 147 13.28 -18.62 -33.36
N GLY A 148 14.42 -19.07 -32.82
CA GLY A 148 15.73 -18.48 -33.09
C GLY A 148 15.92 -17.10 -32.44
N GLY A 149 16.36 -16.11 -33.23
CA GLY A 149 16.68 -14.76 -32.72
C GLY A 149 15.46 -13.98 -32.22
N ARG A 150 14.26 -14.27 -32.72
CA ARG A 150 13.02 -13.56 -32.34
C ARG A 150 12.62 -13.85 -30.89
N ILE A 151 12.53 -15.12 -30.50
CA ILE A 151 12.22 -15.49 -29.11
C ILE A 151 13.31 -15.02 -28.14
N GLN A 152 14.58 -14.99 -28.54
CA GLN A 152 15.66 -14.44 -27.70
C GLN A 152 15.49 -12.93 -27.48
N ALA A 153 15.15 -12.18 -28.53
CA ALA A 153 14.89 -10.75 -28.43
C ALA A 153 13.63 -10.47 -27.59
N LEU A 154 12.57 -11.25 -27.77
CA LEU A 154 11.32 -11.14 -27.00
C LEU A 154 11.56 -11.41 -25.51
N LYS A 155 12.25 -12.50 -25.15
CA LYS A 155 12.63 -12.81 -23.76
C LYS A 155 13.44 -11.67 -23.14
N SER A 156 14.42 -11.14 -23.88
CA SER A 156 15.26 -10.05 -23.41
C SER A 156 14.46 -8.76 -23.17
N ALA A 157 13.53 -8.43 -24.09
CA ALA A 157 12.64 -7.28 -23.95
C ALA A 157 11.68 -7.44 -22.76
N MET A 158 11.05 -8.61 -22.62
CA MET A 158 10.12 -8.91 -21.53
C MET A 158 10.79 -8.85 -20.16
N LYS A 159 12.00 -9.40 -20.01
CA LYS A 159 12.74 -9.29 -18.75
C LYS A 159 13.01 -7.84 -18.37
N ARG A 160 13.40 -7.01 -19.34
CA ARG A 160 13.58 -5.57 -19.13
C ARG A 160 12.28 -4.86 -18.77
N ALA A 161 11.16 -5.24 -19.39
CA ALA A 161 9.85 -4.67 -19.07
C ALA A 161 9.45 -4.97 -17.63
N ILE A 162 9.55 -6.24 -17.18
CA ILE A 162 9.26 -6.64 -15.79
C ILE A 162 10.17 -5.92 -14.79
N GLN A 163 11.47 -5.82 -15.09
CA GLN A 163 12.41 -5.07 -14.25
C GLN A 163 12.04 -3.59 -14.18
N ASN A 164 11.67 -2.97 -15.31
CA ASN A 164 11.25 -1.58 -15.33
C ASN A 164 10.00 -1.38 -14.47
N LEU A 165 8.97 -2.21 -14.65
CA LEU A 165 7.72 -2.16 -13.87
C LEU A 165 7.98 -2.29 -12.37
N SER A 166 8.88 -3.20 -11.95
CA SER A 166 9.24 -3.37 -10.53
C SER A 166 9.95 -2.17 -9.91
N THR A 167 10.51 -1.28 -10.74
CA THR A 167 11.20 -0.06 -10.28
C THR A 167 10.39 1.21 -10.51
N SER A 168 9.45 1.20 -11.45
CA SER A 168 8.64 2.35 -11.83
C SER A 168 7.32 2.42 -11.06
N ILE A 169 6.82 1.27 -10.57
CA ILE A 169 5.64 1.18 -9.72
C ILE A 169 6.12 0.98 -8.28
N ASP A 170 5.61 1.80 -7.35
CA ASP A 170 5.83 1.57 -5.93
C ASP A 170 4.95 0.41 -5.46
N LEU A 171 5.51 -0.81 -5.49
CA LEU A 171 4.81 -2.04 -5.12
C LEU A 171 4.40 -2.11 -3.63
N MET A 172 4.82 -1.15 -2.80
CA MET A 172 4.37 -1.01 -1.42
C MET A 172 3.01 -0.30 -1.32
N THR A 173 2.70 0.57 -2.27
CA THR A 173 1.52 1.45 -2.23
C THR A 173 0.55 1.20 -3.38
N LEU A 174 0.99 0.52 -4.46
CA LEU A 174 0.19 0.22 -5.64
C LEU A 174 0.17 -1.28 -5.95
N ARG A 175 -1.01 -1.78 -6.28
CA ARG A 175 -1.20 -3.16 -6.72
C ARG A 175 -0.84 -3.32 -8.19
N LEU A 176 0.11 -4.21 -8.45
CA LEU A 176 0.42 -4.71 -9.78
C LEU A 176 0.02 -6.18 -9.88
N ASP A 177 -0.87 -6.52 -10.81
CA ASP A 177 -1.20 -7.89 -11.16
C ASP A 177 -0.60 -8.20 -12.53
N ILE A 178 0.13 -9.31 -12.66
CA ILE A 178 0.76 -9.73 -13.92
C ILE A 178 0.30 -11.14 -14.26
N LEU A 179 -0.28 -11.29 -15.45
CA LEU A 179 -0.46 -12.56 -16.13
C LEU A 179 0.46 -12.60 -17.34
N ILE A 180 1.20 -13.70 -17.51
CA ILE A 180 1.94 -14.01 -18.75
C ILE A 180 1.40 -15.33 -19.29
N THR A 181 0.94 -15.34 -20.54
CA THR A 181 0.53 -16.55 -21.25
C THR A 181 1.20 -16.62 -22.62
N THR A 182 1.31 -17.83 -23.17
CA THR A 182 1.79 -18.00 -24.55
C THR A 182 0.65 -18.22 -25.54
N TYR A 183 0.76 -17.61 -26.72
CA TYR A 183 -0.04 -18.01 -27.88
C TYR A 183 0.63 -19.24 -28.53
N GLN A 184 -0.07 -20.37 -28.48
CA GLN A 184 0.40 -21.68 -28.94
C GLN A 184 -0.79 -22.66 -29.09
N GLY A 185 -0.55 -23.82 -29.70
CA GLY A 185 -1.53 -24.90 -29.75
C GLY A 185 -1.73 -25.57 -28.40
N GLY A 186 -2.97 -25.94 -28.09
CA GLY A 186 -3.32 -26.60 -26.82
C GLY A 186 -3.41 -25.62 -25.64
N ASN A 187 -2.86 -26.02 -24.48
CA ASN A 187 -2.87 -25.18 -23.27
C ASN A 187 -1.66 -24.23 -23.24
N PRO A 188 -1.83 -22.94 -22.93
CA PRO A 188 -0.74 -21.97 -22.87
C PRO A 188 0.22 -22.26 -21.72
N GLN A 189 1.49 -21.88 -21.88
CA GLN A 189 2.40 -21.73 -20.75
C GLN A 189 1.97 -20.49 -19.97
N THR A 190 1.68 -20.64 -18.68
CA THR A 190 1.04 -19.57 -17.89
C THR A 190 1.80 -19.26 -16.60
N LYS A 191 1.96 -17.97 -16.30
CA LYS A 191 2.44 -17.47 -15.00
C LYS A 191 1.55 -16.32 -14.56
N LEU A 192 0.78 -16.55 -13.49
CA LEU A 192 -0.01 -15.53 -12.82
C LEU A 192 0.67 -15.14 -11.50
N VAL A 193 0.78 -13.83 -11.26
CA VAL A 193 1.15 -13.27 -9.97
C VAL A 193 0.21 -12.10 -9.69
N ARG A 194 -0.55 -12.20 -8.60
CA ARG A 194 -1.41 -11.12 -8.09
C ARG A 194 -0.66 -10.39 -6.99
N LYS A 195 -0.82 -9.07 -6.89
CA LYS A 195 -0.12 -8.23 -5.90
C LYS A 195 1.39 -8.47 -5.91
N VAL A 196 2.01 -8.29 -7.08
CA VAL A 196 3.45 -8.50 -7.30
C VAL A 196 4.27 -7.78 -6.24
N SER A 197 5.14 -8.52 -5.56
CA SER A 197 6.13 -7.99 -4.63
C SER A 197 7.55 -8.10 -5.20
N GLN A 198 8.51 -7.46 -4.54
CA GLN A 198 9.93 -7.55 -4.94
C GLN A 198 10.45 -9.01 -4.95
N ASN A 199 9.90 -9.87 -4.10
CA ASN A 199 10.28 -11.28 -4.01
C ASN A 199 9.78 -12.10 -5.22
N ASP A 200 8.69 -11.68 -5.86
CA ASP A 200 8.08 -12.41 -6.97
C ASP A 200 8.81 -12.20 -8.30
N ILE A 201 9.56 -11.09 -8.43
CA ILE A 201 10.25 -10.69 -9.66
C ILE A 201 11.19 -11.79 -10.16
N VAL A 202 11.94 -12.42 -9.26
CA VAL A 202 12.88 -13.51 -9.62
C VAL A 202 12.13 -14.69 -10.26
N GLY A 203 10.96 -15.04 -9.72
CA GLY A 203 10.11 -16.11 -10.25
C GLY A 203 9.53 -15.79 -11.63
N ILE A 204 9.15 -14.53 -11.87
CA ILE A 204 8.66 -14.07 -13.17
C ILE A 204 9.78 -14.09 -14.23
N LEU A 205 10.97 -13.57 -13.89
CA LEU A 205 12.11 -13.57 -14.81
C LEU A 205 12.56 -14.99 -15.18
N SER A 206 12.58 -15.90 -14.21
CA SER A 206 12.89 -17.32 -14.44
C SER A 206 11.86 -17.99 -15.36
N PHE A 207 10.58 -17.68 -15.20
CA PHE A 207 9.54 -18.17 -16.12
C PHE A 207 9.78 -17.70 -17.56
N ILE A 208 10.10 -16.42 -17.77
CA ILE A 208 10.39 -15.85 -19.10
C ILE A 208 11.61 -16.53 -19.74
N ASP A 209 12.70 -16.73 -18.99
CA ASP A 209 13.89 -17.42 -19.50
C ASP A 209 13.57 -18.84 -20.00
N ASN A 210 12.62 -19.51 -19.34
CA ASN A 210 12.24 -20.89 -19.61
C ASN A 210 11.11 -21.08 -20.64
N LEU A 211 10.59 -20.00 -21.24
CA LEU A 211 9.56 -20.12 -22.29
C LEU A 211 10.05 -21.02 -23.44
N LYS A 212 9.19 -21.95 -23.84
CA LYS A 212 9.46 -22.91 -24.92
C LYS A 212 8.70 -22.54 -26.19
N ILE A 213 9.30 -22.82 -27.34
CA ILE A 213 8.60 -22.79 -28.62
C ILE A 213 7.66 -23.99 -28.68
N VAL A 214 6.38 -23.74 -28.96
CA VAL A 214 5.33 -24.74 -29.08
C VAL A 214 4.52 -24.42 -30.34
N GLY A 215 4.38 -25.40 -31.23
CA GLY A 215 3.64 -25.23 -32.48
C GLY A 215 2.11 -25.20 -32.29
N GLY A 216 1.40 -24.72 -33.31
CA GLY A 216 -0.05 -24.58 -33.31
C GLY A 216 -0.53 -23.25 -32.72
N GLU A 217 -1.82 -23.00 -32.84
CA GLU A 217 -2.48 -21.75 -32.48
C GLU A 217 -3.80 -22.06 -31.74
N ASN A 218 -4.14 -21.24 -30.76
CA ASN A 218 -5.42 -21.33 -30.03
C ASN A 218 -5.78 -19.99 -29.38
N LEU A 219 -6.35 -19.10 -30.19
CA LEU A 219 -6.67 -17.74 -29.81
C LEU A 219 -7.80 -17.69 -28.78
N GLU A 220 -8.81 -18.55 -28.91
CA GLU A 220 -9.93 -18.63 -27.96
C GLU A 220 -9.44 -18.97 -26.55
N ASN A 221 -8.50 -19.91 -26.42
CA ASN A 221 -7.98 -20.31 -25.12
C ASN A 221 -7.17 -19.19 -24.45
N VAL A 222 -6.32 -18.49 -25.20
CA VAL A 222 -5.49 -17.42 -24.61
C VAL A 222 -6.32 -16.19 -24.21
N LEU A 223 -7.32 -15.81 -25.01
CA LEU A 223 -8.24 -14.72 -24.68
C LEU A 223 -9.22 -15.10 -23.56
N SER A 224 -9.56 -16.38 -23.42
CA SER A 224 -10.33 -16.86 -22.25
C SER A 224 -9.56 -16.72 -20.94
N HIS A 225 -8.22 -16.85 -20.96
CA HIS A 225 -7.39 -16.54 -19.80
C HIS A 225 -7.41 -15.05 -19.46
N SER A 226 -7.41 -14.17 -20.47
CA SER A 226 -7.57 -12.72 -20.28
C SER A 226 -8.88 -12.41 -19.56
N ILE A 227 -9.99 -13.01 -20.01
CA ILE A 227 -11.31 -12.78 -19.41
C ILE A 227 -11.32 -13.14 -17.92
N ASN A 228 -10.88 -14.35 -17.57
CA ASN A 228 -10.85 -14.79 -16.18
C ASN A 228 -9.94 -13.88 -15.35
N PHE A 229 -8.77 -13.51 -15.88
CA PHE A 229 -7.82 -12.65 -15.21
C PHE A 229 -8.37 -11.25 -14.89
N PHE A 230 -9.09 -10.63 -15.82
CA PHE A 230 -9.63 -9.28 -15.63
C PHE A 230 -10.95 -9.26 -14.84
N LYS A 231 -11.78 -10.31 -14.95
CA LYS A 231 -12.99 -10.44 -14.11
C LYS A 231 -12.69 -10.43 -12.62
N ASP A 232 -11.63 -11.13 -12.22
CA ASP A 232 -11.15 -11.16 -10.83
C ASP A 232 -10.69 -9.79 -10.31
N THR A 233 -10.59 -8.77 -11.18
CA THR A 233 -10.22 -7.42 -10.79
C THR A 233 -11.36 -6.42 -10.92
N PHE A 234 -12.57 -6.81 -11.31
CA PHE A 234 -13.71 -5.89 -11.49
C PHE A 234 -14.12 -5.17 -10.21
N ASN A 235 -13.93 -5.80 -9.05
CA ASN A 235 -14.14 -5.16 -7.75
C ASN A 235 -13.05 -4.15 -7.35
N LEU A 236 -12.06 -3.89 -8.22
CA LEU A 236 -10.93 -3.01 -7.97
C LEU A 236 -10.84 -1.98 -9.10
N THR A 237 -10.67 -0.70 -8.75
CA THR A 237 -10.31 0.32 -9.73
C THR A 237 -8.88 0.08 -10.19
N MET A 238 -8.72 -0.45 -11.40
CA MET A 238 -7.41 -0.78 -11.97
C MET A 238 -7.32 -0.35 -13.45
N ASN A 239 -6.14 0.11 -13.85
CA ASN A 239 -5.78 0.16 -15.26
C ASN A 239 -5.60 -1.27 -15.77
N ARG A 240 -6.48 -1.70 -16.68
CA ARG A 240 -6.41 -3.04 -17.28
C ARG A 240 -5.87 -2.95 -18.69
N CYS A 241 -4.76 -3.63 -18.94
CA CYS A 241 -4.23 -3.75 -20.29
C CYS A 241 -3.77 -5.16 -20.63
N CYS A 242 -3.97 -5.52 -21.89
CA CYS A 242 -3.50 -6.74 -22.50
C CYS A 242 -2.53 -6.36 -23.62
N ILE A 243 -1.36 -7.00 -23.66
CA ILE A 243 -0.32 -6.74 -24.64
C ILE A 243 -0.04 -8.03 -25.38
N PHE A 244 -0.41 -8.06 -26.65
CA PHE A 244 -0.25 -9.22 -27.51
C PHE A 244 0.91 -8.98 -28.48
N VAL A 245 2.02 -9.67 -28.23
CA VAL A 245 3.17 -9.68 -29.15
C VAL A 245 3.14 -10.96 -29.99
N SER A 246 2.94 -10.82 -31.30
CA SER A 246 2.92 -11.94 -32.25
C SER A 246 3.68 -11.62 -33.53
N ASP A 247 3.93 -12.61 -34.36
CA ASP A 247 4.40 -12.39 -35.73
C ASP A 247 3.31 -11.91 -36.71
N GLY A 248 2.11 -11.58 -36.21
CA GLY A 248 0.99 -11.08 -37.02
C GLY A 248 0.20 -12.15 -37.77
N GLU A 249 0.60 -13.42 -37.73
CA GLU A 249 -0.20 -14.56 -38.21
C GLU A 249 -1.09 -15.06 -37.06
N LEU A 250 -2.35 -14.61 -37.04
CA LEU A 250 -3.31 -14.90 -35.96
C LEU A 250 -4.54 -15.65 -36.49
N GLU A 251 -5.21 -16.41 -35.64
CA GLU A 251 -6.55 -16.91 -35.96
C GLU A 251 -7.55 -15.75 -36.10
N ASN A 252 -8.51 -15.89 -37.02
CA ASN A 252 -9.55 -14.87 -37.19
C ASN A 252 -10.52 -14.90 -36.01
N VAL A 253 -10.46 -13.86 -35.16
CA VAL A 253 -11.31 -13.73 -33.96
C VAL A 253 -12.80 -13.82 -34.26
N ASP A 254 -13.24 -13.42 -35.46
CA ASP A 254 -14.66 -13.53 -35.89
C ASP A 254 -15.17 -14.98 -35.93
N HIS A 255 -14.28 -15.97 -35.98
CA HIS A 255 -14.66 -17.39 -35.96
C HIS A 255 -14.89 -17.92 -34.54
N ILE A 256 -14.49 -17.18 -33.51
CA ILE A 256 -14.65 -17.54 -32.10
C ILE A 256 -16.08 -17.20 -31.66
N LYS A 257 -16.77 -18.16 -31.04
CA LYS A 257 -18.19 -18.02 -30.64
C LYS A 257 -18.38 -17.49 -29.22
N ASN A 258 -17.32 -17.40 -28.43
CA ASN A 258 -17.40 -16.92 -27.05
C ASN A 258 -17.70 -15.41 -27.02
N GLU A 259 -18.93 -15.06 -26.63
CA GLU A 259 -19.40 -13.67 -26.55
C GLU A 259 -18.62 -12.82 -25.55
N GLU A 260 -18.03 -13.41 -24.50
CA GLU A 260 -17.25 -12.65 -23.52
C GLU A 260 -15.95 -12.11 -24.11
N ILE A 261 -15.36 -12.81 -25.09
CA ILE A 261 -14.16 -12.36 -25.80
C ILE A 261 -14.50 -11.13 -26.63
N HIS A 262 -15.60 -11.22 -27.39
CA HIS A 262 -16.10 -10.09 -28.18
C HIS A 262 -16.49 -8.91 -27.30
N ASN A 263 -17.10 -9.15 -26.13
CA ASN A 263 -17.40 -8.11 -25.16
C ASN A 263 -16.14 -7.41 -24.64
N MET A 264 -15.07 -8.14 -24.35
CA MET A 264 -13.79 -7.56 -23.91
C MET A 264 -13.15 -6.72 -25.03
N ILE A 265 -13.12 -7.23 -26.26
CA ILE A 265 -12.56 -6.53 -27.43
C ILE A 265 -13.39 -5.27 -27.73
N ASP A 266 -14.71 -5.39 -27.83
CA ASP A 266 -15.61 -4.28 -28.16
C ASP A 266 -15.84 -3.30 -27.01
N LYS A 267 -15.30 -3.57 -25.80
CA LYS A 267 -15.57 -2.83 -24.56
C LYS A 267 -17.07 -2.74 -24.23
N LYS A 268 -17.76 -3.88 -24.25
CA LYS A 268 -19.20 -4.02 -24.04
C LYS A 268 -19.52 -5.04 -22.96
N GLY A 269 -20.80 -5.16 -22.61
CA GLY A 269 -21.28 -6.12 -21.63
C GLY A 269 -20.59 -5.88 -20.29
N GLN A 270 -19.98 -6.92 -19.72
CA GLN A 270 -19.26 -6.82 -18.45
C GLN A 270 -17.91 -6.08 -18.52
N PHE A 271 -17.39 -5.81 -19.71
CA PHE A 271 -16.14 -5.06 -19.96
C PHE A 271 -16.42 -3.64 -20.48
N ASN A 272 -17.55 -3.06 -20.06
CA ASN A 272 -17.91 -1.73 -20.52
C ASN A 272 -17.11 -0.64 -19.78
N GLU A 273 -16.89 0.47 -20.47
CA GLU A 273 -16.15 1.63 -19.94
C GLU A 273 -16.95 2.40 -18.87
N GLN A 274 -18.28 2.31 -18.86
CA GLN A 274 -19.13 3.02 -17.89
C GLN A 274 -18.99 2.47 -16.47
N ASP A 275 -18.79 1.16 -16.35
CA ASP A 275 -18.53 0.45 -15.09
C ASP A 275 -17.02 0.40 -14.78
N GLU A 276 -16.17 1.12 -15.53
CA GLU A 276 -14.71 1.12 -15.39
C GLU A 276 -14.09 -0.30 -15.46
N HIS A 277 -14.70 -1.20 -16.23
CA HIS A 277 -14.25 -2.59 -16.41
C HIS A 277 -13.55 -2.83 -17.74
N ASP A 278 -13.41 -1.80 -18.58
CA ASP A 278 -12.82 -1.94 -19.89
C ASP A 278 -11.35 -2.35 -19.82
N VAL A 279 -10.91 -3.03 -20.88
CA VAL A 279 -9.54 -3.52 -21.03
C VAL A 279 -8.97 -2.94 -22.32
N ASN A 280 -7.81 -2.31 -22.24
CA ASN A 280 -7.06 -1.87 -23.42
C ASN A 280 -6.23 -3.03 -23.96
N ILE A 281 -6.50 -3.46 -25.20
CA ILE A 281 -5.81 -4.58 -25.87
C ILE A 281 -4.93 -4.00 -26.96
N PHE A 282 -3.62 -4.12 -26.77
CA PHE A 282 -2.57 -3.63 -27.65
C PHE A 282 -1.95 -4.79 -28.43
N CYS A 283 -2.00 -4.74 -29.76
CA CYS A 283 -1.34 -5.72 -30.61
C CYS A 283 -0.01 -5.20 -31.16
N ILE A 284 1.02 -6.04 -31.16
CA ILE A 284 2.35 -5.73 -31.68
C ILE A 284 2.72 -6.85 -32.67
N ASN A 285 2.91 -6.47 -33.94
CA ASN A 285 3.30 -7.42 -35.00
C ASN A 285 4.82 -7.42 -35.18
N VAL A 286 5.40 -8.61 -35.25
CA VAL A 286 6.83 -8.83 -35.45
C VAL A 286 7.10 -9.20 -36.90
N ASP A 287 7.85 -8.35 -37.60
CA ASP A 287 8.26 -8.45 -39.01
C ASP A 287 7.12 -8.52 -40.06
N ASN A 288 5.87 -8.80 -39.68
CA ASN A 288 4.73 -8.89 -40.58
C ASN A 288 3.95 -7.57 -40.68
N THR A 289 3.81 -7.08 -41.91
CA THR A 289 3.13 -5.82 -42.21
C THR A 289 1.63 -5.96 -42.42
N ASP A 290 1.10 -7.18 -42.58
CA ASP A 290 -0.35 -7.42 -42.61
C ASP A 290 -0.92 -7.30 -41.20
N LYS A 291 -1.92 -6.43 -41.06
CA LYS A 291 -2.58 -6.07 -39.80
C LYS A 291 -4.03 -6.54 -39.76
N SER A 292 -4.51 -7.21 -40.81
CA SER A 292 -5.94 -7.49 -41.02
C SER A 292 -6.59 -8.31 -39.90
N LEU A 293 -5.80 -9.16 -39.22
CA LEU A 293 -6.26 -10.00 -38.13
C LEU A 293 -6.00 -9.35 -36.76
N SER A 294 -4.80 -8.79 -36.54
CA SER A 294 -4.49 -8.09 -35.29
C SER A 294 -5.35 -6.85 -35.08
N SER A 295 -5.79 -6.17 -36.15
CA SER A 295 -6.73 -5.03 -36.06
C SER A 295 -8.14 -5.39 -35.67
N LYS A 296 -8.49 -6.68 -35.63
CA LYS A 296 -9.79 -7.14 -35.11
C LYS A 296 -9.76 -7.42 -33.61
N ILE A 297 -8.57 -7.53 -33.03
CA ILE A 297 -8.36 -7.83 -31.60
C ILE A 297 -7.94 -6.56 -30.86
N ASP A 298 -7.07 -5.77 -31.50
CA ASP A 298 -6.63 -4.48 -30.98
C ASP A 298 -7.81 -3.52 -30.86
N ASN A 299 -8.11 -3.10 -29.64
CA ASN A 299 -9.19 -2.17 -29.33
C ASN A 299 -8.69 -0.79 -28.91
N THR A 300 -7.42 -0.51 -29.19
CA THR A 300 -6.78 0.80 -29.00
C THR A 300 -6.49 1.45 -30.36
N PRO A 301 -7.44 1.52 -31.32
CA PRO A 301 -7.15 1.88 -32.71
C PRO A 301 -6.55 3.29 -32.91
N GLU A 302 -6.52 4.10 -31.86
CA GLU A 302 -5.89 5.40 -31.81
C GLU A 302 -4.36 5.27 -31.97
N ASP A 303 -3.72 4.34 -31.26
CA ASP A 303 -2.26 4.17 -31.24
C ASP A 303 -1.72 3.39 -32.45
N GLY A 304 -2.57 2.56 -33.06
CA GLY A 304 -2.28 1.74 -34.22
C GLY A 304 -1.35 0.57 -33.88
N ILE A 305 -1.32 -0.43 -34.77
CA ILE A 305 -0.54 -1.66 -34.53
C ILE A 305 0.90 -1.46 -35.02
N PRO A 306 1.91 -1.37 -34.14
CA PRO A 306 3.31 -1.29 -34.53
C PRO A 306 3.77 -2.57 -35.22
N VAL A 307 4.59 -2.42 -36.27
CA VAL A 307 5.30 -3.52 -36.93
C VAL A 307 6.77 -3.34 -36.65
N ILE A 308 7.34 -4.26 -35.89
CA ILE A 308 8.69 -4.12 -35.33
C ILE A 308 9.63 -5.21 -35.81
N LYS A 309 10.92 -4.90 -35.84
CA LYS A 309 11.94 -5.86 -36.26
C LYS A 309 12.14 -6.92 -35.18
N GLY A 310 11.90 -8.18 -35.51
CA GLY A 310 11.82 -9.26 -34.52
C GLY A 310 13.11 -9.61 -33.80
N THR A 311 14.27 -9.22 -34.32
CA THR A 311 15.57 -9.48 -33.69
C THR A 311 16.06 -8.33 -32.81
N ASP A 312 15.32 -7.23 -32.68
CA ASP A 312 15.75 -6.06 -31.91
C ASP A 312 14.98 -5.95 -30.59
N SER A 313 15.61 -6.40 -29.50
CA SER A 313 15.02 -6.35 -28.16
C SER A 313 14.77 -4.94 -27.64
N ASN A 314 15.47 -3.92 -28.15
CA ASN A 314 15.24 -2.54 -27.70
C ASN A 314 13.90 -2.03 -28.24
N ILE A 315 13.65 -2.24 -29.53
CA ILE A 315 12.40 -1.80 -30.17
C ILE A 315 11.20 -2.54 -29.59
N ILE A 316 11.31 -3.85 -29.34
CA ILE A 316 10.26 -4.63 -28.67
C ILE A 316 9.97 -4.05 -27.28
N TYR A 317 11.01 -3.83 -26.47
CA TYR A 317 10.87 -3.26 -25.12
C TYR A 317 10.22 -1.87 -25.16
N ASP A 318 10.72 -0.95 -26.00
CA ASP A 318 10.21 0.42 -26.08
C ASP A 318 8.73 0.44 -26.50
N THR A 319 8.35 -0.45 -27.42
CA THR A 319 6.97 -0.60 -27.89
C THR A 319 6.04 -1.11 -26.78
N ILE A 320 6.46 -2.14 -26.04
CA ILE A 320 5.72 -2.66 -24.88
C ILE A 320 5.55 -1.58 -23.81
N MET A 321 6.63 -0.86 -23.47
CA MET A 321 6.55 0.17 -22.43
C MET A 321 5.74 1.39 -22.86
N ASN A 322 5.69 1.71 -24.16
CA ASN A 322 4.78 2.73 -24.68
C ASN A 322 3.32 2.32 -24.48
N ALA A 323 2.96 1.06 -24.80
CA ALA A 323 1.63 0.52 -24.60
C ALA A 323 1.21 0.52 -23.12
N ILE A 324 2.13 0.19 -22.20
CA ILE A 324 1.83 0.16 -20.76
C ILE A 324 1.68 1.57 -20.18
N ASN A 325 2.64 2.44 -20.46
CA ASN A 325 2.79 3.68 -19.69
C ASN A 325 2.13 4.89 -20.33
N ASN A 326 1.62 4.79 -21.57
CA ASN A 326 1.15 5.94 -22.35
C ASN A 326 2.07 7.16 -22.13
N LEU A 327 3.38 6.95 -22.40
CA LEU A 327 4.51 7.76 -21.89
C LEU A 327 4.41 9.23 -22.29
N ASN A 328 3.70 9.98 -21.47
CA ASN A 328 3.78 11.42 -21.42
C ASN A 328 4.97 11.78 -20.55
N ALA A 329 5.80 12.68 -21.05
CA ALA A 329 6.96 13.18 -20.35
C ALA A 329 6.96 14.70 -20.45
N ASP A 330 7.44 15.32 -19.39
CA ASP A 330 7.58 16.75 -19.28
C ASP A 330 9.06 17.14 -19.30
N MET A 331 9.33 18.35 -19.75
CA MET A 331 10.70 18.86 -19.79
C MET A 331 11.11 19.39 -18.42
N ASN A 332 12.35 19.10 -18.03
CA ASN A 332 12.95 19.67 -16.84
C ASN A 332 13.08 21.21 -16.94
N PRO A 333 12.59 22.00 -15.95
CA PRO A 333 12.64 23.46 -15.98
C PRO A 333 14.04 24.04 -16.18
N ALA A 334 15.08 23.39 -15.65
CA ALA A 334 16.46 23.86 -15.79
C ALA A 334 16.89 23.86 -17.27
N HIS A 335 16.48 22.85 -18.04
CA HIS A 335 16.73 22.74 -19.47
C HIS A 335 15.97 23.82 -20.26
N ILE A 336 14.70 24.08 -19.90
CA ILE A 336 13.90 25.15 -20.52
C ILE A 336 14.59 26.51 -20.29
N LEU A 337 14.94 26.83 -19.04
CA LEU A 337 15.63 28.08 -18.70
C LEU A 337 16.98 28.20 -19.41
N ARG A 338 17.72 27.09 -19.55
CA ARG A 338 19.00 27.07 -20.26
C ARG A 338 18.83 27.41 -21.73
N GLU A 339 17.87 26.78 -22.41
CA GLU A 339 17.58 27.07 -23.81
C GLU A 339 17.14 28.52 -24.01
N LEU A 340 16.32 29.05 -23.10
CA LEU A 340 15.89 30.45 -23.13
C LEU A 340 17.09 31.41 -23.06
N VAL A 341 18.02 31.22 -22.13
CA VAL A 341 19.25 32.05 -22.01
C VAL A 341 20.10 31.97 -23.28
N LEU A 342 20.31 30.76 -23.80
CA LEU A 342 21.13 30.53 -25.00
C LEU A 342 20.53 31.18 -26.25
N ASN A 343 19.19 31.15 -26.38
CA ASN A 343 18.47 31.74 -27.50
C ASN A 343 18.49 33.28 -27.47
N GLN A 344 18.43 33.91 -26.29
CA GLN A 344 18.55 35.38 -26.18
C GLN A 344 19.93 35.88 -26.61
N GLN A 345 21.00 35.14 -26.33
CA GLN A 345 22.35 35.57 -26.67
C GLN A 345 22.73 35.29 -28.13
N ASN A 346 22.00 34.43 -28.85
CA ASN A 346 22.41 33.98 -30.20
C ASN A 346 21.24 33.77 -31.16
N GLY A 347 21.28 34.44 -32.30
CA GLY A 347 20.83 33.79 -33.53
C GLY A 347 21.75 32.59 -33.83
N PHE A 348 21.26 31.37 -33.58
CA PHE A 348 21.67 30.08 -34.19
C PHE A 348 23.17 29.70 -34.41
N ASN A 349 24.18 30.28 -33.74
CA ASN A 349 25.56 29.78 -33.88
C ASN A 349 26.43 29.97 -32.61
N SER A 350 26.93 28.87 -32.01
CA SER A 350 27.57 28.90 -30.68
C SER A 350 28.98 28.29 -30.62
N SER A 351 29.99 29.15 -30.59
CA SER A 351 31.34 28.79 -30.11
C SER A 351 31.81 29.67 -28.94
N LEU A 352 31.12 30.80 -28.68
CA LEU A 352 31.52 31.83 -27.70
C LEU A 352 30.74 31.77 -26.36
N ILE A 353 29.79 30.84 -26.21
CA ILE A 353 28.74 30.89 -25.14
C ILE A 353 28.97 29.89 -24.01
N LYS A 354 29.98 29.01 -24.10
CA LYS A 354 30.27 28.05 -23.02
C LYS A 354 30.62 28.70 -21.67
N ASN A 355 30.95 30.00 -21.66
CA ASN A 355 31.30 30.73 -20.44
C ASN A 355 30.20 31.64 -19.90
N SER A 356 29.02 31.76 -20.54
CA SER A 356 27.95 32.64 -20.03
C SER A 356 26.99 31.93 -19.06
N ILE A 357 27.08 30.61 -18.92
CA ILE A 357 26.26 29.80 -18.01
C ILE A 357 27.15 29.16 -16.95
N ASN A 358 26.71 29.21 -15.69
CA ASN A 358 27.31 28.44 -14.62
C ASN A 358 26.77 27.00 -14.67
N GLU A 359 27.54 26.10 -15.26
CA GLU A 359 27.15 24.70 -15.49
C GLU A 359 26.81 23.94 -14.19
N ASP A 360 27.49 24.24 -13.08
CA ASP A 360 27.25 23.55 -11.80
C ASP A 360 25.89 23.93 -11.21
N SER A 361 25.54 25.23 -11.22
CA SER A 361 24.23 25.70 -10.73
C SER A 361 23.07 25.09 -11.51
N PHE A 362 23.21 25.00 -12.84
CA PHE A 362 22.19 24.42 -13.71
C PHE A 362 22.06 22.90 -13.51
N LYS A 363 23.18 22.17 -13.36
CA LYS A 363 23.12 20.72 -13.10
C LYS A 363 22.49 20.41 -11.75
N GLN A 364 22.87 21.13 -10.70
CA GLN A 364 22.27 20.97 -9.36
C GLN A 364 20.76 21.23 -9.40
N ALA A 365 20.32 22.29 -10.08
CA ALA A 365 18.90 22.56 -10.26
C ALA A 365 18.19 21.45 -11.08
N ALA A 366 18.80 20.98 -12.17
CA ALA A 366 18.26 19.91 -12.99
C ALA A 366 18.11 18.60 -12.20
N ASP A 367 19.10 18.25 -11.39
CA ASP A 367 19.07 17.07 -10.52
C ASP A 367 17.95 17.16 -9.49
N LEU A 368 17.81 18.33 -8.86
CA LEU A 368 16.76 18.56 -7.86
C LEU A 368 15.37 18.49 -8.49
N PHE A 369 15.11 19.18 -9.61
CA PHE A 369 13.82 19.11 -10.30
C PHE A 369 13.49 17.69 -10.77
N TYR A 370 14.50 16.93 -11.21
CA TYR A 370 14.34 15.53 -11.58
C TYR A 370 13.97 14.66 -10.38
N GLN A 371 14.66 14.83 -9.25
CA GLN A 371 14.35 14.13 -7.98
C GLN A 371 12.94 14.47 -7.49
N GLU A 372 12.53 15.74 -7.61
CA GLU A 372 11.21 16.23 -7.25
C GLU A 372 10.12 15.89 -8.29
N LYS A 373 10.46 15.20 -9.38
CA LYS A 373 9.55 14.92 -10.50
C LYS A 373 8.80 16.17 -10.98
N LEU A 374 9.48 17.31 -11.01
CA LEU A 374 8.93 18.61 -11.37
C LEU A 374 9.19 18.89 -12.86
N GLY A 375 8.33 18.38 -13.72
CA GLY A 375 8.37 18.60 -15.17
C GLY A 375 7.34 19.61 -15.63
N LEU A 376 7.67 20.40 -16.65
CA LEU A 376 6.79 21.39 -17.25
C LEU A 376 6.50 21.07 -18.72
N SER A 377 5.27 21.37 -19.13
CA SER A 377 4.80 21.44 -20.52
C SER A 377 4.26 22.83 -20.80
N TYR A 378 4.12 23.22 -22.06
CA TYR A 378 3.60 24.55 -22.38
C TYR A 378 2.84 24.55 -23.71
N ILE A 379 1.79 25.37 -23.81
CA ILE A 379 1.07 25.60 -25.06
C ILE A 379 1.85 26.60 -25.89
N TRP A 380 2.24 26.20 -27.10
CA TRP A 380 2.89 27.10 -28.04
C TRP A 380 1.85 27.74 -28.98
N ASN A 381 1.20 28.83 -28.56
CA ASN A 381 0.15 29.50 -29.34
C ASN A 381 0.47 30.96 -29.74
N ASP A 382 1.30 31.71 -28.99
CA ASP A 382 1.61 33.12 -29.27
C ASP A 382 3.07 33.52 -28.96
N GLN A 383 3.52 34.67 -29.49
CA GLN A 383 4.78 35.30 -29.09
C GLN A 383 4.67 35.91 -27.68
N SER A 384 4.88 35.11 -26.63
CA SER A 384 5.09 35.62 -25.27
C SER A 384 6.47 36.27 -25.14
N LYS A 385 6.59 37.38 -24.40
CA LYS A 385 7.91 37.94 -24.09
C LYS A 385 8.69 36.94 -23.22
N PHE A 386 9.99 36.85 -23.47
CA PHE A 386 10.89 35.99 -22.69
C PHE A 386 10.73 36.16 -21.18
N GLU A 387 10.58 37.40 -20.70
CA GLU A 387 10.46 37.69 -19.27
C GLU A 387 9.19 37.12 -18.64
N ASP A 388 8.09 37.07 -19.38
CA ASP A 388 6.82 36.51 -18.89
C ASP A 388 6.95 34.99 -18.74
N LEU A 389 7.56 34.33 -19.73
CA LEU A 389 7.82 32.90 -19.71
C LEU A 389 8.80 32.52 -18.59
N LYS A 390 9.91 33.27 -18.46
CA LYS A 390 10.89 33.11 -17.38
C LYS A 390 10.20 33.23 -16.02
N LYS A 391 9.40 34.27 -15.81
CA LYS A 391 8.69 34.48 -14.53
C LYS A 391 7.72 33.35 -14.22
N ASN A 392 7.01 32.82 -15.22
CA ASN A 392 6.10 31.70 -15.02
C ASN A 392 6.85 30.43 -14.59
N ILE A 393 8.00 30.13 -15.23
CA ILE A 393 8.86 29.01 -14.84
C ILE A 393 9.44 29.21 -13.44
N GLU A 394 9.96 30.42 -13.13
CA GLU A 394 10.50 30.76 -11.80
C GLU A 394 9.47 30.56 -10.69
N ASN A 395 8.23 31.03 -10.90
CA ASN A 395 7.13 30.89 -9.94
C ASN A 395 6.67 29.43 -9.78
N THR A 396 6.61 28.67 -10.89
CA THR A 396 6.16 27.28 -10.85
C THR A 396 7.21 26.39 -10.18
N ALA A 397 8.47 26.48 -10.61
CA ALA A 397 9.57 25.66 -10.10
C ALA A 397 10.14 26.12 -8.74
N ASN A 398 9.73 27.31 -8.28
CA ASN A 398 10.31 28.01 -7.13
C ASN A 398 11.83 28.12 -7.25
N CYS A 399 12.27 28.86 -8.27
CA CYS A 399 13.68 29.17 -8.49
C CYS A 399 13.85 30.61 -9.00
N VAL A 400 15.07 31.11 -8.93
CA VAL A 400 15.45 32.42 -9.46
C VAL A 400 16.59 32.21 -10.47
N LEU A 401 16.38 32.67 -11.70
CA LEU A 401 17.41 32.77 -12.71
C LEU A 401 17.92 34.22 -12.73
N TYR A 402 19.20 34.41 -12.41
CA TYR A 402 19.84 35.73 -12.37
C TYR A 402 21.22 35.69 -13.02
N GLN A 403 21.74 36.85 -13.39
CA GLN A 403 23.11 37.00 -13.86
C GLN A 403 23.99 37.49 -12.70
N ASN A 404 25.00 36.71 -12.34
CA ASN A 404 25.90 37.04 -11.25
C ASN A 404 26.81 38.20 -11.64
N ALA A 405 26.76 39.31 -10.90
CA ALA A 405 27.51 40.52 -11.24
C ALA A 405 29.04 40.36 -11.18
N LYS A 406 29.56 39.36 -10.45
CA LYS A 406 31.01 39.10 -10.32
C LYS A 406 31.53 38.18 -11.43
N THR A 407 30.81 37.11 -11.74
CA THR A 407 31.23 36.11 -12.74
C THR A 407 30.70 36.44 -14.14
N ASN A 408 29.68 37.30 -14.23
CA ASN A 408 28.91 37.61 -15.43
C ASN A 408 28.19 36.39 -16.04
N GLN A 409 28.05 35.30 -15.25
CA GLN A 409 27.39 34.06 -15.65
C GLN A 409 25.94 34.02 -15.17
N PHE A 410 25.07 33.38 -15.94
CA PHE A 410 23.73 33.03 -15.52
C PHE A 410 23.76 31.85 -14.55
N GLU A 411 23.04 31.99 -13.44
CA GLU A 411 22.95 31.01 -12.36
C GLU A 411 21.47 30.75 -12.03
N ILE A 412 21.12 29.48 -11.79
CA ILE A 412 19.82 29.11 -11.21
C ILE A 412 20.02 28.90 -9.72
N LYS A 413 19.23 29.62 -8.92
CA LYS A 413 19.09 29.39 -7.49
C LYS A 413 17.72 28.82 -7.19
N VAL A 414 17.67 27.57 -6.75
CA VAL A 414 16.41 26.91 -6.36
C VAL A 414 16.06 27.31 -4.93
N ILE A 415 14.78 27.56 -4.65
CA ILE A 415 14.30 28.04 -3.35
C ILE A 415 13.85 26.82 -2.53
N ARG A 416 14.71 26.30 -1.64
CA ARG A 416 14.41 25.19 -0.71
C ARG A 416 14.96 25.49 0.70
N ASN A 417 14.76 24.53 1.62
CA ASN A 417 15.32 24.52 2.98
C ASN A 417 16.68 23.81 3.01
N ASP A 418 17.65 24.26 2.21
CA ASP A 418 18.94 23.61 1.98
C ASP A 418 20.13 24.37 2.62
N TYR A 419 19.84 25.23 3.60
CA TYR A 419 20.83 26.07 4.27
C TYR A 419 20.98 25.75 5.76
N HIS A 420 22.17 26.06 6.28
CA HIS A 420 22.49 25.97 7.70
C HIS A 420 22.41 27.37 8.33
N ILE A 421 21.55 27.55 9.34
CA ILE A 421 21.23 28.86 9.94
C ILE A 421 22.49 29.57 10.44
N GLU A 422 23.44 28.83 11.02
CA GLU A 422 24.69 29.34 11.56
C GLU A 422 25.67 29.90 10.50
N LYS A 423 25.45 29.59 9.22
CA LYS A 423 26.27 30.09 8.10
C LYS A 423 25.64 31.30 7.39
N LEU A 424 24.43 31.69 7.77
CA LEU A 424 23.72 32.80 7.13
C LEU A 424 24.26 34.16 7.62
N PRO A 425 24.25 35.20 6.76
CA PRO A 425 24.61 36.54 7.18
C PRO A 425 23.60 37.06 8.22
N LEU A 426 24.12 37.67 9.30
CA LEU A 426 23.33 38.29 10.35
C LEU A 426 23.18 39.78 10.05
N PHE A 427 21.94 40.26 9.98
CA PHE A 427 21.61 41.67 9.88
C PHE A 427 20.93 42.13 11.16
N ASP A 428 21.51 43.15 11.79
CA ASP A 428 21.01 43.76 13.02
C ASP A 428 20.96 45.30 12.92
N LYS A 429 20.87 45.99 14.07
CA LYS A 429 20.75 47.46 14.11
C LYS A 429 21.95 48.19 13.52
N THR A 430 23.10 47.53 13.40
CA THR A 430 24.32 48.11 12.83
C THR A 430 24.26 48.19 11.30
N ASN A 431 23.49 47.30 10.66
CA ASN A 431 23.37 47.26 9.20
C ASN A 431 22.11 47.98 8.69
N ILE A 432 21.06 48.06 9.53
CA ILE A 432 19.74 48.59 9.14
C ILE A 432 19.69 50.11 9.32
N VAL A 433 19.42 50.81 8.21
CA VAL A 433 19.22 52.27 8.17
C VAL A 433 17.76 52.62 8.47
N LYS A 434 16.82 51.88 7.89
CA LYS A 434 15.38 52.11 8.06
C LYS A 434 14.62 50.78 7.95
N ILE A 435 13.55 50.66 8.74
CA ILE A 435 12.56 49.59 8.61
C ILE A 435 11.23 50.24 8.21
N SER A 436 10.57 49.71 7.19
CA SER A 436 9.23 50.11 6.79
C SER A 436 8.31 48.89 6.57
N ASP A 437 7.00 49.14 6.59
CA ASP A 437 5.99 48.21 6.09
C ASP A 437 6.02 46.80 6.70
N ILE A 438 6.08 46.73 8.05
CA ILE A 438 5.91 45.46 8.76
C ILE A 438 4.44 45.05 8.67
N LYS A 439 4.17 43.97 7.94
CA LYS A 439 2.85 43.35 7.89
C LYS A 439 2.92 41.99 8.57
N LYS A 440 1.99 41.73 9.49
CA LYS A 440 1.74 40.41 10.07
C LYS A 440 0.31 40.03 9.71
N ASN A 441 0.10 38.77 9.36
CA ASN A 441 -1.24 38.31 9.02
C ASN A 441 -2.00 38.05 10.32
N ILE A 442 -3.22 38.59 10.43
CA ILE A 442 -4.13 38.24 11.52
C ILE A 442 -4.78 36.90 11.15
N ILE A 443 -4.99 36.00 12.12
CA ILE A 443 -5.57 34.66 11.89
C ILE A 443 -6.86 34.72 11.04
N THR A 444 -7.71 35.72 11.24
CA THR A 444 -8.97 35.92 10.48
C THR A 444 -8.80 36.32 9.01
N GLU A 445 -7.60 36.74 8.62
CA GLU A 445 -7.22 37.17 7.27
C GLU A 445 -6.23 36.22 6.58
N MET A 446 -5.69 35.23 7.31
CA MET A 446 -4.83 34.20 6.73
C MET A 446 -5.59 33.40 5.68
N ILE A 447 -4.90 33.04 4.60
CA ILE A 447 -5.44 32.12 3.60
C ILE A 447 -5.32 30.72 4.18
N ASN A 448 -6.45 30.02 4.27
CA ASN A 448 -6.53 28.68 4.86
C ASN A 448 -7.04 27.64 3.86
N SER A 449 -7.21 28.03 2.61
CA SER A 449 -7.60 27.19 1.48
C SER A 449 -6.94 27.73 0.20
N VAL A 450 -6.35 26.85 -0.61
CA VAL A 450 -5.72 27.22 -1.89
C VAL A 450 -6.26 26.32 -2.98
N THR A 451 -6.75 26.94 -4.05
CA THR A 451 -7.16 26.25 -5.29
C THR A 451 -6.13 26.49 -6.38
N VAL A 452 -5.53 25.42 -6.90
CA VAL A 452 -4.64 25.47 -8.05
C VAL A 452 -5.39 25.06 -9.32
N ASN A 453 -5.43 25.94 -10.30
CA ASN A 453 -5.85 25.63 -11.66
C ASN A 453 -4.65 25.19 -12.50
N PHE A 454 -4.82 24.14 -13.29
CA PHE A 454 -3.79 23.59 -14.16
C PHE A 454 -4.42 22.99 -15.43
N ILE A 455 -3.62 22.50 -16.37
CA ILE A 455 -4.13 21.81 -17.57
C ILE A 455 -4.09 20.31 -17.30
N ASP A 456 -5.22 19.62 -17.32
CA ASP A 456 -5.26 18.20 -17.00
C ASP A 456 -5.05 17.36 -18.26
N ARG A 457 -3.82 16.84 -18.42
CA ARG A 457 -3.47 15.96 -19.54
C ARG A 457 -4.35 14.70 -19.61
N THR A 458 -4.83 14.21 -18.47
CA THR A 458 -5.67 13.00 -18.40
C THR A 458 -7.11 13.28 -18.84
N ASN A 459 -7.56 14.53 -18.71
CA ASN A 459 -8.88 15.00 -19.13
C ASN A 459 -8.80 15.74 -20.47
N ASP A 460 -8.20 15.11 -21.48
CA ASP A 460 -8.05 15.66 -22.83
C ASP A 460 -7.43 17.06 -22.90
N TYR A 461 -6.47 17.36 -22.02
CA TYR A 461 -5.82 18.68 -21.94
C TYR A 461 -6.79 19.83 -21.63
N LYS A 462 -7.92 19.54 -20.96
CA LYS A 462 -8.88 20.55 -20.48
C LYS A 462 -8.42 21.14 -19.15
N GLN A 463 -9.03 22.25 -18.76
CA GLN A 463 -8.74 22.89 -17.48
C GLN A 463 -9.13 21.97 -16.31
N GLY A 464 -8.19 21.73 -15.41
CA GLY A 464 -8.38 21.03 -14.14
C GLY A 464 -8.15 21.95 -12.96
N SER A 465 -8.67 21.57 -11.80
CA SER A 465 -8.39 22.24 -10.54
C SER A 465 -8.18 21.24 -9.40
N VAL A 466 -7.38 21.67 -8.43
CA VAL A 466 -7.14 20.96 -7.17
C VAL A 466 -7.24 21.98 -6.04
N THR A 467 -8.01 21.67 -5.00
CA THR A 467 -8.13 22.51 -3.80
C THR A 467 -7.51 21.79 -2.61
N VAL A 468 -6.80 22.51 -1.76
CA VAL A 468 -6.22 22.02 -0.50
C VAL A 468 -6.60 22.96 0.64
N ARG A 469 -6.77 22.41 1.84
CA ARG A 469 -7.32 23.13 3.01
C ARG A 469 -6.54 22.84 4.29
N ASP A 470 -6.52 23.82 5.19
CA ASP A 470 -6.06 23.68 6.56
C ASP A 470 -7.26 23.78 7.52
N ASP A 471 -7.84 22.63 7.87
CA ASP A 471 -9.07 22.57 8.68
C ASP A 471 -8.87 23.13 10.09
N ALA A 472 -7.67 23.01 10.66
CA ALA A 472 -7.35 23.58 11.97
C ALA A 472 -7.36 25.11 11.91
N LEU A 473 -6.75 25.70 10.89
CA LEU A 473 -6.75 27.15 10.71
C LEU A 473 -8.14 27.69 10.32
N ILE A 474 -8.96 26.92 9.58
CA ILE A 474 -10.36 27.26 9.31
C ILE A 474 -11.17 27.33 10.61
N LEU A 475 -11.01 26.37 11.52
CA LEU A 475 -11.67 26.37 12.82
C LEU A 475 -11.24 27.57 13.68
N MET A 476 -9.94 27.90 13.70
CA MET A 476 -9.43 29.06 14.44
C MET A 476 -9.86 30.41 13.84
N ALA A 477 -9.89 30.53 12.52
CA ALA A 477 -10.31 31.74 11.81
C ALA A 477 -11.84 31.93 11.79
N GLY A 478 -12.61 30.87 12.00
CA GLY A 478 -14.07 30.85 11.99
C GLY A 478 -14.72 30.93 10.60
N ARG A 479 -13.92 30.88 9.51
CA ARG A 479 -14.39 30.88 8.12
C ARG A 479 -13.33 30.32 7.17
N GLU A 480 -13.76 29.81 6.02
CA GLU A 480 -12.87 29.51 4.90
C GLU A 480 -12.49 30.81 4.16
N ASN A 481 -11.19 31.00 3.95
CA ASN A 481 -10.59 32.10 3.21
C ASN A 481 -9.72 31.50 2.09
N ASN A 482 -10.33 31.31 0.92
CA ASN A 482 -9.73 30.63 -0.22
C ASN A 482 -9.08 31.62 -1.21
N THR A 483 -7.94 31.24 -1.77
CA THR A 483 -7.33 31.92 -2.92
C THR A 483 -7.11 30.96 -4.08
N THR A 484 -7.05 31.50 -5.30
CA THR A 484 -6.84 30.70 -6.52
C THR A 484 -5.54 31.09 -7.21
N VAL A 485 -4.71 30.10 -7.51
CA VAL A 485 -3.45 30.24 -8.26
C VAL A 485 -3.55 29.42 -9.54
N THR A 486 -3.01 29.93 -10.65
CA THR A 486 -3.01 29.20 -11.93
C THR A 486 -1.58 28.85 -12.34
N TYR A 487 -1.35 27.58 -12.66
CA TYR A 487 -0.10 27.06 -13.21
C TYR A 487 -0.34 26.48 -14.62
N ASP A 488 -0.19 27.33 -15.64
CA ASP A 488 -0.44 26.96 -17.05
C ASP A 488 0.57 25.96 -17.64
N MET A 489 1.70 25.75 -16.93
CA MET A 489 2.78 24.85 -17.35
C MET A 489 2.70 23.47 -16.71
N VAL A 490 1.74 23.27 -15.81
CA VAL A 490 1.59 22.03 -15.06
C VAL A 490 0.51 21.20 -15.72
N TYR A 491 0.93 20.05 -16.24
CA TYR A 491 0.05 19.14 -16.99
C TYR A 491 -0.32 17.88 -16.20
N ASN A 492 0.15 17.82 -14.95
CA ASN A 492 0.01 16.69 -14.06
C ASN A 492 -0.68 17.13 -12.77
N ARG A 493 -1.78 16.43 -12.42
CA ARG A 493 -2.54 16.67 -11.19
C ARG A 493 -1.74 16.46 -9.91
N SER A 494 -0.87 15.44 -9.84
CA SER A 494 0.03 15.17 -8.69
C SER A 494 1.01 16.32 -8.47
N LEU A 495 1.55 16.90 -9.54
CA LEU A 495 2.39 18.09 -9.42
C LEU A 495 1.57 19.31 -8.98
N ALA A 496 0.40 19.56 -9.60
CA ALA A 496 -0.48 20.67 -9.22
C ALA A 496 -0.88 20.60 -7.74
N SER A 497 -1.13 19.38 -7.26
CA SER A 497 -1.40 19.02 -5.88
C SER A 497 -0.28 19.41 -4.91
N ARG A 498 0.99 19.07 -5.24
CA ARG A 498 2.16 19.46 -4.43
C ARG A 498 2.35 20.97 -4.40
N LEU A 499 2.14 21.64 -5.53
CA LEU A 499 2.23 23.10 -5.61
C LEU A 499 1.13 23.77 -4.78
N ALA A 500 -0.09 23.22 -4.76
CA ALA A 500 -1.18 23.73 -3.94
C ALA A 500 -0.84 23.65 -2.44
N LEU A 501 -0.33 22.51 -1.96
CA LEU A 501 0.09 22.35 -0.56
C LEU A 501 1.24 23.28 -0.18
N ARG A 502 2.21 23.45 -1.09
CA ARG A 502 3.33 24.38 -0.92
C ARG A 502 2.83 25.82 -0.76
N ASP A 503 1.92 26.24 -1.62
CA ASP A 503 1.37 27.59 -1.60
C ASP A 503 0.48 27.79 -0.36
N LEU A 504 -0.29 26.76 0.04
CA LEU A 504 -1.07 26.77 1.29
C LEU A 504 -0.16 26.97 2.50
N ALA A 505 0.90 26.17 2.64
CA ALA A 505 1.83 26.27 3.77
C ALA A 505 2.50 27.66 3.87
N ALA A 506 2.76 28.30 2.74
CA ALA A 506 3.28 29.66 2.72
C ALA A 506 2.22 30.69 3.14
N LEU A 507 1.01 30.59 2.60
CA LEU A 507 -0.04 31.60 2.80
C LEU A 507 -0.81 31.43 4.12
N SER A 508 -0.79 30.24 4.73
CA SER A 508 -1.41 29.93 6.03
C SER A 508 -0.53 30.26 7.23
N SER A 509 0.74 30.62 6.99
CA SER A 509 1.68 31.01 8.03
C SER A 509 1.52 32.48 8.45
N ASP A 510 1.87 32.80 9.70
CA ASP A 510 2.10 34.18 10.18
C ASP A 510 3.40 34.75 9.59
N LEU A 511 3.41 34.91 8.27
CA LEU A 511 4.51 35.48 7.53
C LEU A 511 4.57 36.98 7.81
N ALA A 512 5.55 37.39 8.61
CA ALA A 512 5.94 38.79 8.68
C ALA A 512 6.64 39.18 7.37
N SER A 513 6.05 40.11 6.59
CA SER A 513 6.77 40.79 5.51
C SER A 513 7.38 42.08 6.05
N VAL A 514 8.63 42.35 5.70
CA VAL A 514 9.35 43.54 6.16
C VAL A 514 10.12 44.16 4.99
N SER A 515 10.04 45.48 4.86
CA SER A 515 10.92 46.26 3.98
C SER A 515 12.06 46.85 4.80
N LEU A 516 13.29 46.52 4.44
CA LEU A 516 14.52 46.96 5.11
C LEU A 516 15.33 47.84 4.17
N THR A 517 15.72 49.02 4.62
CA THR A 517 16.80 49.79 3.98
C THR A 517 18.09 49.48 4.72
N LEU A 518 19.00 48.78 4.05
CA LEU A 518 20.32 48.39 4.57
C LEU A 518 21.40 49.37 4.09
N ASN A 519 22.52 49.41 4.80
CA ASN A 519 23.75 50.07 4.37
C ASN A 519 24.40 49.29 3.18
N LEU A 520 25.66 49.61 2.85
CA LEU A 520 26.40 48.94 1.76
C LEU A 520 26.56 47.42 1.96
N ASP A 521 26.45 46.90 3.17
CA ASP A 521 26.53 45.46 3.44
C ASP A 521 25.40 44.70 2.75
N GLY A 522 24.23 45.34 2.57
CA GLY A 522 23.10 44.77 1.84
C GLY A 522 23.39 44.43 0.36
N ARG A 523 24.47 44.97 -0.23
CA ARG A 523 24.90 44.62 -1.60
C ARG A 523 25.40 43.19 -1.75
N MET A 524 25.66 42.49 -0.64
CA MET A 524 26.02 41.07 -0.69
C MET A 524 24.83 40.16 -1.04
N LEU A 525 23.60 40.65 -0.82
CA LEU A 525 22.37 39.89 -1.02
C LEU A 525 21.90 39.94 -2.47
N ASN A 526 21.34 38.82 -2.92
CA ASN A 526 20.66 38.63 -4.19
C ASN A 526 19.21 38.15 -3.94
N ARG A 527 18.38 38.23 -4.99
CA ARG A 527 16.99 37.79 -4.91
C ARG A 527 16.94 36.28 -4.61
N GLY A 528 16.14 35.90 -3.61
CA GLY A 528 16.05 34.51 -3.12
C GLY A 528 17.08 34.14 -2.05
N ASP A 529 18.03 35.02 -1.71
CA ASP A 529 18.96 34.81 -0.59
C ASP A 529 18.23 34.76 0.76
N VAL A 530 18.83 34.05 1.70
CA VAL A 530 18.33 33.90 3.05
C VAL A 530 19.34 34.53 4.01
N PHE A 531 18.85 35.23 5.03
CA PHE A 531 19.66 35.85 6.06
C PHE A 531 18.95 35.79 7.41
N VAL A 532 19.70 35.99 8.50
CA VAL A 532 19.13 36.08 9.85
C VAL A 532 18.91 37.54 10.19
N LEU A 533 17.68 37.90 10.53
CA LEU A 533 17.31 39.22 11.04
C LEU A 533 17.15 39.14 12.56
N ASP A 534 17.97 39.88 13.30
CA ASP A 534 17.87 39.95 14.76
C ASP A 534 17.32 41.30 15.24
N MET A 535 15.99 41.36 15.35
CA MET A 535 15.22 42.53 15.81
C MET A 535 14.24 42.13 16.92
N PRO A 536 14.71 41.90 18.17
CA PRO A 536 13.85 41.52 19.28
C PRO A 536 12.72 42.52 19.55
N GLN A 537 12.96 43.80 19.27
CA GLN A 537 12.00 44.90 19.46
C GLN A 537 10.76 44.79 18.55
N LEU A 538 10.84 44.02 17.47
CA LEU A 538 9.75 43.78 16.52
C LEU A 538 9.14 42.37 16.67
N GLY A 539 9.59 41.60 17.67
CA GLY A 539 9.25 40.19 17.85
C GLY A 539 9.94 39.27 16.82
N LEU A 540 11.01 39.74 16.18
CA LEU A 540 11.80 38.98 15.20
C LEU A 540 13.18 38.67 15.79
N ASN A 541 13.22 37.80 16.81
CA ASN A 541 14.48 37.38 17.44
C ASN A 541 15.15 36.29 16.59
N LYS A 542 16.27 36.63 15.95
CA LYS A 542 17.00 35.75 15.00
C LYS A 542 16.06 35.06 14.00
N ALA A 543 15.13 35.82 13.43
CA ALA A 543 14.20 35.29 12.44
C ALA A 543 14.94 35.07 11.11
N VAL A 544 14.74 33.91 10.50
CA VAL A 544 15.27 33.62 9.17
C VAL A 544 14.37 34.29 8.12
N MET A 545 14.96 35.16 7.31
CA MET A 545 14.25 35.98 6.32
C MET A 545 14.76 35.64 4.92
N ARG A 546 13.84 35.57 3.95
CA ARG A 546 14.14 35.39 2.53
C ARG A 546 13.88 36.66 1.74
N VAL A 547 14.83 37.01 0.88
CA VAL A 547 14.78 38.19 0.01
C VAL A 547 13.82 37.95 -1.15
N THR A 548 12.77 38.77 -1.26
CA THR A 548 11.75 38.70 -2.33
C THR A 548 12.10 39.63 -3.49
N SER A 549 12.55 40.84 -3.17
CA SER A 549 12.97 41.86 -4.12
C SER A 549 14.10 42.72 -3.54
N LEU A 550 14.90 43.32 -4.43
CA LEU A 550 16.05 44.15 -4.10
C LEU A 550 16.07 45.36 -5.01
N ASP A 551 16.31 46.53 -4.42
CA ASP A 551 16.64 47.76 -5.13
C ASP A 551 17.99 48.29 -4.63
N TYR A 552 19.00 48.25 -5.51
CA TYR A 552 20.35 48.74 -5.22
C TYR A 552 20.45 50.28 -5.23
N GLY A 553 19.35 50.98 -5.53
CA GLY A 553 19.27 52.42 -5.59
C GLY A 553 20.14 53.02 -6.70
N THR A 554 20.49 54.30 -6.54
CA THR A 554 21.39 55.00 -7.46
C THR A 554 22.82 55.02 -6.91
N GLN A 555 23.82 55.25 -7.76
CA GLN A 555 25.23 55.34 -7.33
C GLN A 555 25.50 56.40 -6.25
N LYS A 556 24.56 57.33 -6.00
CA LYS A 556 24.64 58.37 -4.97
C LYS A 556 24.04 57.96 -3.62
N SER A 557 23.14 56.97 -3.61
CA SER A 557 22.54 56.43 -2.38
C SER A 557 23.33 55.18 -1.98
N ASN A 558 24.21 55.29 -0.98
CA ASN A 558 24.96 54.15 -0.42
C ASN A 558 24.05 53.24 0.44
N GLN A 559 22.86 52.92 -0.06
CA GLN A 559 21.80 52.18 0.63
C GLN A 559 21.17 51.18 -0.34
N VAL A 560 20.70 50.06 0.19
CA VAL A 560 20.00 49.00 -0.56
C VAL A 560 18.65 48.75 0.11
N THR A 561 17.57 48.78 -0.65
CA THR A 561 16.24 48.42 -0.15
C THR A 561 15.99 46.95 -0.44
N VAL A 562 15.62 46.21 0.60
CA VAL A 562 15.36 44.76 0.57
C VAL A 562 13.93 44.53 1.03
N GLU A 563 13.10 43.97 0.17
CA GLU A 563 11.85 43.38 0.62
C GLU A 563 12.12 41.92 1.00
N CYS A 564 11.66 41.53 2.18
CA CYS A 564 11.86 40.18 2.68
C CYS A 564 10.62 39.67 3.40
N MET A 565 10.46 38.35 3.39
CA MET A 565 9.45 37.65 4.17
C MET A 565 10.13 36.60 5.05
N ARG A 566 9.51 36.24 6.17
CA ARG A 566 9.99 35.12 6.99
C ARG A 566 10.08 33.86 6.12
N ASP A 567 11.17 33.11 6.24
CA ASP A 567 11.33 31.86 5.48
C ASP A 567 10.60 30.72 6.19
N VAL A 568 9.61 30.13 5.52
CA VAL A 568 8.81 28.99 6.02
C VAL A 568 8.84 27.83 5.02
N PHE A 569 9.66 27.93 3.97
CA PHE A 569 9.61 26.99 2.85
C PHE A 569 10.41 25.71 3.11
N SER A 570 9.68 24.60 3.19
CA SER A 570 10.12 23.28 2.72
C SER A 570 9.03 22.75 1.77
N LEU A 571 9.40 22.13 0.65
CA LEU A 571 8.40 21.37 -0.12
C LEU A 571 7.98 20.19 0.76
N PRO A 572 6.67 19.99 1.01
CA PRO A 572 6.23 18.70 1.53
C PRO A 572 6.55 17.64 0.46
N SER A 573 7.40 16.67 0.80
CA SER A 573 7.75 15.54 -0.07
C SER A 573 6.59 14.56 -0.25
N SER A 574 5.48 14.75 0.47
CA SER A 574 4.25 13.97 0.37
C SER A 574 3.06 14.86 0.06
N THR A 575 2.39 14.60 -1.07
CA THR A 575 1.06 15.12 -1.36
C THR A 575 0.00 14.34 -0.60
N VAL A 576 -0.62 14.98 0.39
CA VAL A 576 -2.00 14.66 0.76
C VAL A 576 -2.83 15.83 0.24
N VAL A 577 -3.36 15.69 -0.96
CA VAL A 577 -4.38 16.61 -1.45
C VAL A 577 -5.73 16.11 -0.99
N SER A 578 -6.32 16.89 -0.09
CA SER A 578 -7.74 16.83 0.17
C SER A 578 -8.50 17.43 -1.01
N ASN A 579 -8.64 16.65 -2.10
CA ASN A 579 -9.67 16.97 -3.09
C ASN A 579 -10.99 17.06 -2.33
N GLN A 580 -11.71 18.18 -2.46
CA GLN A 580 -13.13 18.19 -2.12
C GLN A 580 -13.79 17.01 -2.85
N PRO A 581 -14.60 16.18 -2.17
CA PRO A 581 -15.11 14.97 -2.78
C PRO A 581 -16.05 15.36 -3.93
N VAL A 582 -15.66 14.99 -5.16
CA VAL A 582 -16.57 14.15 -5.93
C VAL A 582 -16.71 12.88 -5.11
N ILE A 583 -17.94 12.49 -4.79
CA ILE A 583 -18.21 11.27 -4.04
C ILE A 583 -17.59 10.10 -4.83
N ILE A 584 -16.40 9.67 -4.41
CA ILE A 584 -15.67 8.48 -4.87
C ILE A 584 -14.96 7.91 -3.64
N PRO A 585 -15.17 6.63 -3.28
CA PRO A 585 -14.59 6.02 -2.08
C PRO A 585 -13.07 5.81 -2.24
N THR A 586 -12.31 6.09 -1.19
CA THR A 586 -10.85 5.88 -1.10
C THR A 586 -10.49 4.41 -0.92
N THR A 587 -9.50 3.88 -1.66
CA THR A 587 -8.96 2.52 -1.45
C THR A 587 -7.81 2.47 -0.41
N ASP A 588 -7.98 1.54 0.53
CA ASP A 588 -7.01 0.72 1.28
C ASP A 588 -6.29 1.20 2.55
N ILE A 589 -6.36 2.46 2.97
CA ILE A 589 -5.91 2.82 4.34
C ILE A 589 -6.96 2.47 5.42
N ASN A 590 -8.18 2.18 4.97
CA ASN A 590 -9.32 1.81 5.80
C ASN A 590 -9.98 0.52 5.28
N LEU A 591 -9.30 -0.40 4.59
CA LEU A 591 -9.92 -1.72 4.37
C LEU A 591 -9.78 -2.57 5.62
N ALA A 592 -10.85 -3.27 5.97
CA ALA A 592 -10.89 -4.14 7.13
C ALA A 592 -10.01 -5.37 6.89
N LYS A 593 -9.23 -5.77 7.89
CA LYS A 593 -8.24 -6.86 7.81
C LYS A 593 -8.53 -7.93 8.87
N PRO A 594 -8.30 -9.23 8.61
CA PRO A 594 -8.52 -10.28 9.60
C PRO A 594 -7.71 -10.09 10.88
N ALA A 595 -8.33 -10.34 12.03
CA ALA A 595 -7.68 -10.34 13.33
C ALA A 595 -6.77 -11.57 13.51
N GLU A 596 -5.53 -11.36 13.98
CA GLU A 596 -4.55 -12.44 14.20
C GLU A 596 -4.49 -12.94 15.65
N HIS A 597 -4.88 -12.09 16.61
CA HIS A 597 -4.82 -12.41 18.03
C HIS A 597 -6.19 -12.16 18.67
N TYR A 598 -6.81 -13.23 19.14
CA TYR A 598 -8.11 -13.18 19.80
C TYR A 598 -8.27 -14.36 20.75
N ALA A 599 -9.22 -14.25 21.67
CA ALA A 599 -9.68 -15.34 22.51
C ALA A 599 -11.20 -15.48 22.35
N ILE A 600 -11.67 -16.70 22.10
CA ILE A 600 -13.09 -17.04 22.00
C ILE A 600 -13.29 -18.30 22.83
N MET A 601 -14.30 -18.29 23.71
CA MET A 601 -14.64 -19.44 24.55
C MET A 601 -16.13 -19.48 24.87
N GLU A 602 -16.64 -20.65 25.25
CA GLU A 602 -17.89 -20.71 26.01
C GLU A 602 -17.67 -20.03 27.37
N CYS A 603 -18.58 -19.13 27.74
CA CYS A 603 -18.41 -18.23 28.87
C CYS A 603 -18.41 -19.00 30.20
N PRO A 604 -17.38 -18.84 31.07
CA PRO A 604 -17.39 -19.44 32.40
C PRO A 604 -18.41 -18.73 33.31
N TYR A 605 -18.91 -19.43 34.33
CA TYR A 605 -19.91 -18.90 35.26
C TYR A 605 -19.49 -17.56 35.89
N TYR A 606 -18.23 -17.43 36.30
CA TYR A 606 -17.70 -16.20 36.89
C TYR A 606 -17.92 -14.98 35.99
N GLU A 607 -17.64 -15.11 34.68
CA GLU A 607 -17.71 -13.99 33.74
C GLU A 607 -19.17 -13.61 33.44
N LEU A 608 -20.08 -14.59 33.40
CA LEU A 608 -21.52 -14.31 33.34
C LEU A 608 -21.99 -13.55 34.58
N VAL A 609 -21.57 -13.99 35.77
CA VAL A 609 -21.93 -13.32 37.03
C VAL A 609 -21.34 -11.92 37.11
N TYR A 610 -20.14 -11.71 36.59
CA TYR A 610 -19.52 -10.40 36.49
C TYR A 610 -20.34 -9.43 35.62
N ASN A 611 -20.93 -9.92 34.52
CA ASN A 611 -21.68 -9.09 33.58
C ASN A 611 -23.16 -8.90 33.94
N TYR A 612 -23.87 -9.95 34.37
CA TYR A 612 -25.32 -9.90 34.66
C TYR A 612 -25.65 -9.89 36.15
N GLY A 613 -24.69 -10.21 37.01
CA GLY A 613 -24.92 -10.40 38.43
C GLY A 613 -25.46 -11.79 38.77
N GLN A 614 -25.13 -12.26 39.97
CA GLN A 614 -25.32 -13.66 40.37
C GLN A 614 -26.77 -14.12 40.31
N ARG A 615 -27.72 -13.27 40.74
CA ARG A 615 -29.14 -13.61 40.77
C ARG A 615 -29.72 -13.92 39.39
N GLU A 616 -29.32 -13.16 38.37
CA GLU A 616 -29.83 -13.34 37.00
C GLU A 616 -29.25 -14.61 36.37
N VAL A 617 -27.94 -14.83 36.53
CA VAL A 617 -27.27 -16.04 36.03
C VAL A 617 -27.80 -17.31 36.69
N ASP A 618 -27.99 -17.28 38.01
CA ASP A 618 -28.55 -18.41 38.74
C ASP A 618 -29.97 -18.73 38.27
N PHE A 619 -30.78 -17.70 37.98
CA PHE A 619 -32.13 -17.89 37.44
C PHE A 619 -32.11 -18.48 36.02
N MET A 620 -31.23 -17.96 35.15
CA MET A 620 -31.06 -18.44 33.77
C MET A 620 -30.69 -19.92 33.73
N ILE A 621 -29.72 -20.33 34.55
CA ILE A 621 -29.20 -21.71 34.57
C ILE A 621 -30.13 -22.67 35.32
N GLN A 622 -30.94 -22.16 36.26
CA GLN A 622 -31.90 -22.98 36.99
C GLN A 622 -33.03 -23.50 36.09
N ASP A 623 -33.45 -22.72 35.09
CA ASP A 623 -34.49 -23.11 34.13
C ASP A 623 -33.97 -24.15 33.13
N ASP A 624 -32.81 -23.88 32.51
CA ASP A 624 -32.15 -24.84 31.60
C ASP A 624 -30.62 -24.83 31.79
N LYS A 625 -30.11 -25.96 32.31
CA LYS A 625 -28.67 -26.17 32.56
C LYS A 625 -27.86 -26.43 31.29
N SER A 626 -28.50 -26.55 30.13
CA SER A 626 -27.82 -26.78 28.84
C SER A 626 -27.44 -25.49 28.11
N ILE A 627 -27.86 -24.33 28.61
CA ILE A 627 -27.57 -23.02 28.02
C ILE A 627 -26.07 -22.70 28.12
N GLY A 628 -25.51 -22.23 27.01
CA GLY A 628 -24.17 -21.66 26.92
C GLY A 628 -24.18 -20.36 26.12
N GLN A 629 -23.40 -19.39 26.58
CA GLN A 629 -23.12 -18.15 25.86
C GLN A 629 -21.66 -18.10 25.45
N ILE A 630 -21.37 -17.38 24.37
CA ILE A 630 -20.01 -17.23 23.86
C ILE A 630 -19.43 -15.90 24.33
N ALA A 631 -18.19 -15.93 24.79
CA ALA A 631 -17.44 -14.78 25.21
C ALA A 631 -16.21 -14.61 24.29
N ALA A 632 -15.92 -13.38 23.89
CA ALA A 632 -14.78 -13.09 23.03
C ALA A 632 -14.09 -11.76 23.34
N THR A 633 -12.83 -11.68 22.96
CA THR A 633 -12.03 -10.44 22.93
C THR A 633 -11.00 -10.54 21.80
N ILE A 634 -10.49 -9.39 21.39
CA ILE A 634 -9.43 -9.24 20.40
C ILE A 634 -8.22 -8.59 21.06
N ALA A 635 -7.01 -8.91 20.58
CA ALA A 635 -5.78 -8.23 21.00
C ALA A 635 -5.01 -7.76 19.77
N SER A 636 -4.35 -6.60 19.89
CA SER A 636 -3.57 -6.00 18.79
C SER A 636 -4.35 -5.98 17.47
N PRO A 637 -5.51 -5.29 17.43
CA PRO A 637 -6.31 -5.20 16.20
C PRO A 637 -5.48 -4.60 15.06
N PRO A 638 -5.76 -4.99 13.80
CA PRO A 638 -5.06 -4.43 12.64
C PRO A 638 -5.15 -2.89 12.58
N GLU A 639 -4.09 -2.26 12.07
CA GLU A 639 -4.05 -0.80 11.90
C GLU A 639 -5.25 -0.30 11.07
N GLY A 640 -5.92 0.75 11.57
CA GLY A 640 -7.13 1.31 10.95
C GLY A 640 -8.45 0.71 11.44
N THR A 641 -8.42 -0.31 12.31
CA THR A 641 -9.63 -0.86 12.94
C THR A 641 -10.23 0.18 13.88
N PHE A 642 -11.50 0.53 13.65
CA PHE A 642 -12.29 1.45 14.47
C PHE A 642 -13.06 0.71 15.57
N HIS A 643 -13.68 -0.43 15.25
CA HIS A 643 -14.21 -1.39 16.24
C HIS A 643 -14.17 -2.81 15.67
N SER A 644 -14.37 -3.81 16.52
CA SER A 644 -14.47 -5.20 16.12
C SER A 644 -15.77 -5.81 16.62
N GLU A 645 -16.27 -6.83 15.93
CA GLU A 645 -17.51 -7.51 16.26
C GLU A 645 -17.35 -9.03 16.23
N LEU A 646 -18.05 -9.71 17.13
CA LEU A 646 -18.21 -11.16 17.15
C LEU A 646 -19.50 -11.51 16.40
N VAL A 647 -19.36 -12.34 15.37
CA VAL A 647 -20.49 -12.99 14.69
C VAL A 647 -20.44 -14.50 14.91
N THR A 648 -21.61 -15.12 14.87
CA THR A 648 -21.79 -16.53 15.18
C THR A 648 -22.71 -17.19 14.16
N SER A 649 -22.53 -18.48 13.91
CA SER A 649 -23.40 -19.24 13.02
C SER A 649 -23.49 -20.73 13.37
N LEU A 650 -24.67 -21.31 13.12
CA LEU A 650 -24.91 -22.76 13.14
C LEU A 650 -25.00 -23.38 11.73
N SER A 651 -25.12 -22.54 10.69
CA SER A 651 -25.45 -22.95 9.30
C SER A 651 -24.63 -22.25 8.22
N ASN A 652 -23.48 -21.66 8.59
CA ASN A 652 -22.63 -20.80 7.75
C ASN A 652 -23.31 -19.50 7.27
N THR A 653 -24.39 -19.11 7.93
CA THR A 653 -25.04 -17.80 7.82
C THR A 653 -24.80 -17.03 9.11
N PHE A 654 -24.00 -15.98 9.04
CA PHE A 654 -23.65 -15.15 10.20
C PHE A 654 -24.74 -14.10 10.38
N GLU A 655 -25.59 -14.32 11.38
CA GLU A 655 -26.68 -13.43 11.74
C GLU A 655 -26.35 -12.80 13.09
N ASN A 656 -26.54 -11.48 13.20
CA ASN A 656 -26.28 -10.66 14.39
C ASN A 656 -24.80 -10.56 14.80
N ALA A 657 -24.35 -9.32 14.96
CA ALA A 657 -22.99 -8.98 15.39
C ALA A 657 -23.04 -8.32 16.77
N GLU A 658 -22.07 -8.62 17.62
CA GLU A 658 -21.91 -7.99 18.93
C GLU A 658 -20.54 -7.33 19.02
N ASN A 659 -20.48 -6.08 19.49
CA ASN A 659 -19.20 -5.38 19.61
C ASN A 659 -18.32 -6.06 20.65
N ILE A 660 -17.05 -6.28 20.31
CA ILE A 660 -16.07 -6.84 21.22
C ILE A 660 -15.08 -5.77 21.69
N ILE A 661 -14.65 -5.90 22.95
CA ILE A 661 -13.67 -5.02 23.57
C ILE A 661 -12.27 -5.58 23.35
N ASP A 662 -11.33 -4.67 23.10
CA ASP A 662 -9.91 -4.97 22.93
C ASP A 662 -9.25 -5.24 24.29
N CYS A 663 -8.44 -6.29 24.36
CA CYS A 663 -7.56 -6.58 25.48
C CYS A 663 -6.08 -6.48 25.07
N GLU A 664 -5.21 -6.40 26.07
CA GLU A 664 -3.77 -6.49 25.84
C GLU A 664 -3.27 -7.92 25.80
N MET A 665 -2.18 -8.16 25.05
CA MET A 665 -1.54 -9.47 24.93
C MET A 665 -0.02 -9.37 25.08
N ARG A 666 0.57 -10.41 25.68
CA ARG A 666 2.03 -10.63 25.80
C ARG A 666 2.39 -12.08 25.46
N LEU A 667 3.67 -12.38 25.30
CA LEU A 667 4.18 -13.73 25.02
C LEU A 667 5.05 -14.23 26.19
N ILE A 668 4.95 -15.51 26.55
CA ILE A 668 5.83 -16.11 27.57
C ILE A 668 7.25 -16.36 27.03
N GLU A 669 8.28 -16.03 27.80
CA GLU A 669 9.69 -16.16 27.38
C GLU A 669 10.29 -17.54 27.64
N HIS A 670 9.73 -18.25 28.62
CA HIS A 670 10.18 -19.56 29.09
C HIS A 670 9.01 -20.52 29.15
N GLU A 671 9.27 -21.80 28.92
CA GLU A 671 8.28 -22.84 29.15
C GLU A 671 7.85 -22.87 30.62
N LEU A 672 6.57 -23.16 30.85
CA LEU A 672 5.98 -23.28 32.18
C LEU A 672 5.52 -24.71 32.38
N ASP A 673 5.93 -25.33 33.48
CA ASP A 673 5.30 -26.57 33.95
C ASP A 673 3.99 -26.26 34.71
N GLN A 674 3.30 -27.29 35.20
CA GLN A 674 2.03 -27.12 35.92
C GLN A 674 2.17 -26.43 37.30
N VAL A 675 3.37 -26.44 37.89
CA VAL A 675 3.61 -25.96 39.27
C VAL A 675 4.26 -24.57 39.32
N THR A 676 4.74 -24.07 38.19
CA THR A 676 5.41 -22.76 38.09
C THR A 676 4.40 -21.64 38.27
N SER A 677 4.61 -20.81 39.29
CA SER A 677 3.76 -19.65 39.63
C SER A 677 4.36 -18.29 39.23
N ILE A 678 5.55 -18.27 38.64
CA ILE A 678 6.20 -17.04 38.14
C ILE A 678 6.31 -17.14 36.63
N ILE A 679 5.69 -16.19 35.92
CA ILE A 679 5.67 -16.12 34.47
C ILE A 679 6.53 -14.94 34.03
N THR A 680 7.47 -15.17 33.11
CA THR A 680 8.26 -14.10 32.49
C THR A 680 7.72 -13.79 31.10
N LEU A 681 7.43 -12.52 30.85
CA LEU A 681 6.82 -12.02 29.62
C LEU A 681 7.85 -11.29 28.74
N ASN A 682 7.58 -11.23 27.43
CA ASN A 682 8.40 -10.52 26.46
C ASN A 682 8.42 -8.99 26.64
N PHE A 683 7.39 -8.42 27.27
CA PHE A 683 7.31 -7.02 27.67
C PHE A 683 6.60 -6.90 29.01
N ASN A 684 6.73 -5.74 29.66
CA ASN A 684 6.00 -5.44 30.90
C ASN A 684 4.48 -5.59 30.71
N PRO A 685 3.75 -6.08 31.73
CA PRO A 685 2.31 -6.22 31.67
C PRO A 685 1.62 -4.85 31.62
N PRO A 686 0.33 -4.78 31.27
CA PRO A 686 -0.42 -3.53 31.20
C PRO A 686 -0.57 -2.87 32.59
N GLU A 687 -0.73 -1.55 32.61
CA GLU A 687 -0.96 -0.76 33.84
C GLU A 687 -2.41 -0.83 34.38
N GLN A 688 -3.33 -1.50 33.67
CA GLN A 688 -4.73 -1.64 34.08
C GLN A 688 -4.95 -2.71 35.15
N ASP A 689 -6.05 -2.60 35.89
CA ASP A 689 -6.56 -3.65 36.78
C ASP A 689 -7.33 -4.70 35.96
N TYR A 690 -6.75 -5.88 35.76
CA TYR A 690 -7.40 -7.05 35.17
C TYR A 690 -7.63 -8.12 36.25
N ASN A 691 -8.81 -8.72 36.25
CA ASN A 691 -9.21 -9.68 37.28
C ASN A 691 -8.52 -11.04 37.12
N TRP A 692 -8.19 -11.44 35.89
CA TRP A 692 -7.52 -12.68 35.55
C TRP A 692 -6.96 -12.63 34.11
N ILE A 693 -6.05 -13.56 33.79
CA ILE A 693 -5.43 -13.70 32.46
C ILE A 693 -5.71 -15.08 31.88
N LEU A 694 -5.70 -15.19 30.55
CA LEU A 694 -5.87 -16.45 29.82
C LEU A 694 -4.57 -16.85 29.11
N ILE A 695 -4.17 -18.11 29.27
CA ILE A 695 -3.08 -18.73 28.50
C ILE A 695 -3.58 -20.07 27.96
N GLY A 696 -3.70 -20.19 26.64
CA GLY A 696 -4.35 -21.36 26.03
C GLY A 696 -5.78 -21.49 26.54
N ASN A 697 -6.07 -22.55 27.28
CA ASN A 697 -7.36 -22.79 27.94
C ASN A 697 -7.32 -22.61 29.47
N GLU A 698 -6.18 -22.23 30.03
CA GLU A 698 -6.02 -22.04 31.48
C GLU A 698 -6.34 -20.59 31.88
N ILE A 699 -7.16 -20.44 32.92
CA ILE A 699 -7.44 -19.15 33.57
C ILE A 699 -6.51 -19.00 34.79
N LEU A 700 -5.79 -17.88 34.86
CA LEU A 700 -4.84 -17.60 35.93
C LEU A 700 -5.17 -16.28 36.62
N TYR A 701 -4.99 -16.22 37.94
CA TYR A 701 -5.16 -15.00 38.71
C TYR A 701 -3.82 -14.30 38.90
N VAL A 702 -3.72 -13.01 38.57
CA VAL A 702 -2.49 -12.23 38.76
C VAL A 702 -2.44 -11.69 40.18
N GLN A 703 -1.50 -12.18 41.00
CA GLN A 703 -1.34 -11.74 42.39
C GLN A 703 -0.50 -10.47 42.48
N SER A 704 0.55 -10.39 41.69
CA SER A 704 1.45 -9.24 41.65
C SER A 704 2.32 -9.30 40.41
N PHE A 705 2.89 -8.16 40.01
CA PHE A 705 3.89 -8.12 38.97
C PHE A 705 5.07 -7.22 39.34
N SER A 706 6.24 -7.51 38.75
CA SER A 706 7.43 -6.69 38.84
C SER A 706 8.17 -6.74 37.49
N ASN A 707 8.32 -5.58 36.85
CA ASN A 707 8.82 -5.50 35.47
C ASN A 707 8.03 -6.44 34.54
N ASN A 708 8.70 -7.37 33.87
CA ASN A 708 8.10 -8.35 32.97
C ASN A 708 7.75 -9.68 33.65
N GLN A 709 7.78 -9.77 34.98
CA GLN A 709 7.45 -10.98 35.72
C GLN A 709 6.09 -10.87 36.41
N LEU A 710 5.21 -11.85 36.19
CA LEU A 710 3.95 -12.02 36.89
C LEU A 710 4.07 -13.13 37.94
N THR A 711 3.57 -12.88 39.15
CA THR A 711 3.29 -13.93 40.13
C THR A 711 1.79 -14.24 40.06
N VAL A 712 1.45 -15.50 39.83
CA VAL A 712 0.08 -15.91 39.51
C VAL A 712 -0.38 -17.10 40.34
N LYS A 713 -1.70 -17.19 40.57
CA LYS A 713 -2.34 -18.46 40.93
C LYS A 713 -2.77 -19.18 39.65
N ARG A 714 -2.41 -20.46 39.55
CA ARG A 714 -2.66 -21.34 38.40
C ARG A 714 -4.02 -22.03 38.49
N GLY A 715 -4.60 -22.40 37.34
CA GLY A 715 -5.82 -23.22 37.25
C GLY A 715 -7.00 -22.70 38.08
N CYS A 716 -7.39 -21.45 37.86
CA CYS A 716 -8.50 -20.82 38.56
C CYS A 716 -9.85 -21.21 37.95
N LEU A 717 -10.92 -21.00 38.72
CA LEU A 717 -12.31 -21.25 38.32
C LEU A 717 -12.57 -22.72 37.91
N ASP A 718 -12.90 -22.96 36.65
CA ASP A 718 -13.23 -24.26 36.08
C ASP A 718 -12.11 -24.86 35.22
N THR A 719 -10.90 -24.30 35.32
CA THR A 719 -9.70 -24.74 34.59
C THR A 719 -8.69 -25.45 35.51
N LEU A 720 -7.69 -26.10 34.92
CA LEU A 720 -6.62 -26.81 35.63
C LEU A 720 -5.26 -26.22 35.22
N PRO A 721 -4.20 -26.35 36.04
CA PRO A 721 -2.85 -25.97 35.64
C PRO A 721 -2.35 -26.80 34.44
N GLU A 722 -1.91 -26.12 33.38
CA GLU A 722 -1.40 -26.76 32.15
C GLU A 722 0.11 -26.48 31.94
N LYS A 723 0.74 -27.25 31.05
CA LYS A 723 2.09 -26.90 30.56
C LYS A 723 1.97 -25.91 29.42
N HIS A 724 2.78 -24.86 29.41
CA HIS A 724 2.77 -23.84 28.36
C HIS A 724 4.15 -23.71 27.72
N GLU A 725 4.21 -23.73 26.38
CA GLU A 725 5.46 -23.59 25.63
C GLU A 725 5.89 -22.13 25.48
N LYS A 726 7.20 -21.88 25.35
CA LYS A 726 7.72 -20.55 25.00
C LYS A 726 6.98 -19.96 23.80
N GLY A 727 6.56 -18.70 23.92
CA GLY A 727 5.78 -18.00 22.88
C GLY A 727 4.27 -18.18 22.98
N SER A 728 3.76 -18.91 23.97
CA SER A 728 2.32 -18.94 24.26
C SER A 728 1.79 -17.54 24.57
N LYS A 729 0.58 -17.25 24.08
CA LYS A 729 -0.07 -15.94 24.19
C LYS A 729 -0.73 -15.80 25.56
N VAL A 730 -0.50 -14.68 26.21
CA VAL A 730 -1.10 -14.28 27.49
C VAL A 730 -2.07 -13.14 27.23
N TYR A 731 -3.37 -13.41 27.34
CA TYR A 731 -4.42 -12.40 27.13
C TYR A 731 -4.87 -11.83 28.48
N PHE A 732 -4.80 -10.52 28.62
CA PHE A 732 -5.23 -9.78 29.81
C PHE A 732 -6.70 -9.41 29.69
N CYS A 733 -7.59 -10.40 29.81
CA CYS A 733 -8.99 -10.29 29.38
C CYS A 733 -10.03 -10.46 30.48
N GLY A 734 -9.65 -10.78 31.72
CA GLY A 734 -10.61 -11.03 32.78
C GLY A 734 -11.41 -9.78 33.18
N GLY A 735 -12.74 -9.84 33.02
CA GLY A 735 -13.63 -8.69 33.19
C GLY A 735 -13.75 -7.79 31.94
N GLN A 736 -13.11 -8.16 30.83
CA GLN A 736 -13.14 -7.44 29.54
C GLN A 736 -13.63 -8.33 28.40
N LEU A 737 -14.19 -9.51 28.69
CA LEU A 737 -14.79 -10.36 27.66
C LEU A 737 -16.16 -9.82 27.29
N SER A 738 -16.38 -9.65 25.98
CA SER A 738 -17.69 -9.30 25.45
C SER A 738 -18.53 -10.55 25.23
N LEU A 739 -19.77 -10.52 25.73
CA LEU A 739 -20.71 -11.64 25.67
C LEU A 739 -21.59 -11.54 24.43
N LYS A 740 -21.72 -12.64 23.69
CA LYS A 740 -22.76 -12.76 22.66
C LYS A 740 -24.12 -12.87 23.35
N SER A 741 -25.05 -12.02 22.93
CA SER A 741 -26.43 -11.98 23.42
C SER A 741 -27.25 -13.24 23.08
N ASP A 742 -26.91 -13.94 21.99
CA ASP A 742 -27.56 -15.20 21.63
C ASP A 742 -27.16 -16.33 22.57
N GLU A 743 -28.17 -17.09 22.98
CA GLU A 743 -28.00 -18.31 23.76
C GLU A 743 -27.93 -19.53 22.83
N TYR A 744 -27.02 -20.45 23.17
CA TYR A 744 -26.85 -21.73 22.50
C TYR A 744 -27.06 -22.87 23.47
N TYR A 745 -27.26 -24.07 22.94
CA TYR A 745 -27.60 -25.23 23.75
C TYR A 745 -26.53 -26.31 23.64
N GLN A 746 -26.38 -27.09 24.71
CA GLN A 746 -25.43 -28.20 24.77
C GLN A 746 -25.55 -29.11 23.54
N GLY A 747 -24.42 -29.33 22.85
CA GLY A 747 -24.34 -30.12 21.61
C GLY A 747 -24.25 -29.28 20.33
N ASP A 748 -24.58 -27.99 20.40
CA ASP A 748 -24.37 -27.07 19.29
C ASP A 748 -22.88 -26.90 18.97
N LYS A 749 -22.60 -26.77 17.67
CA LYS A 749 -21.28 -26.42 17.14
C LYS A 749 -21.37 -25.06 16.48
N VAL A 750 -20.97 -24.03 17.21
CA VAL A 750 -21.09 -22.65 16.76
C VAL A 750 -19.79 -22.23 16.08
N ASP A 751 -19.90 -21.78 14.82
CA ASP A 751 -18.80 -21.10 14.13
C ASP A 751 -18.77 -19.64 14.61
N CYS A 752 -17.72 -19.24 15.28
CA CYS A 752 -17.52 -17.89 15.79
C CYS A 752 -16.44 -17.19 14.95
N ARG A 753 -16.72 -15.99 14.43
CA ARG A 753 -15.78 -15.18 13.65
C ARG A 753 -15.67 -13.77 14.21
N ILE A 754 -14.47 -13.20 14.11
CA ILE A 754 -14.21 -11.81 14.50
C ILE A 754 -14.08 -10.96 13.25
N ILE A 755 -15.02 -10.05 13.09
CA ILE A 755 -15.07 -9.05 12.04
C ILE A 755 -14.38 -7.80 12.56
N THR A 756 -13.45 -7.26 11.78
CA THR A 756 -12.90 -5.92 12.03
C THR A 756 -13.66 -4.92 11.16
N ASN A 757 -13.91 -3.74 11.72
CA ASN A 757 -14.58 -2.66 11.03
C ASN A 757 -13.66 -1.44 11.04
N THR A 758 -13.49 -0.78 9.91
CA THR A 758 -12.81 0.51 9.81
C THR A 758 -13.86 1.61 9.61
N SER A 759 -13.43 2.86 9.44
CA SER A 759 -14.34 3.96 9.11
C SER A 759 -14.98 3.85 7.72
N THR A 760 -14.53 2.94 6.85
CA THR A 760 -15.02 2.85 5.46
C THR A 760 -15.28 1.43 4.97
N ASP A 761 -15.00 0.39 5.76
CA ASP A 761 -15.12 -1.01 5.33
C ASP A 761 -15.40 -1.95 6.53
N SER A 762 -15.99 -3.10 6.24
CA SER A 762 -16.30 -4.16 7.19
C SER A 762 -15.81 -5.49 6.63
N LEU A 763 -15.06 -6.26 7.43
CA LEU A 763 -14.48 -7.52 6.96
C LEU A 763 -15.58 -8.55 6.71
N ASP A 764 -15.64 -9.10 5.49
CA ASP A 764 -16.53 -10.22 5.18
C ASP A 764 -16.28 -11.40 6.16
N PRO A 765 -17.32 -11.95 6.83
CA PRO A 765 -17.20 -13.08 7.74
C PRO A 765 -16.48 -14.31 7.16
N SER A 766 -16.56 -14.53 5.84
CA SER A 766 -15.89 -15.63 5.15
C SER A 766 -14.37 -15.46 5.08
N LEU A 767 -13.87 -14.22 5.17
CA LEU A 767 -12.46 -13.86 5.24
C LEU A 767 -11.98 -13.71 6.69
N ALA A 768 -12.91 -13.60 7.65
CA ALA A 768 -12.63 -13.46 9.07
C ALA A 768 -12.08 -14.75 9.71
N LYS A 769 -11.17 -14.55 10.66
CA LYS A 769 -10.63 -15.63 11.50
C LYS A 769 -11.49 -15.79 12.75
N GLY A 770 -11.44 -16.98 13.35
CA GLY A 770 -12.20 -17.29 14.55
C GLY A 770 -12.06 -18.76 14.97
N ALA A 771 -13.05 -19.28 15.68
CA ALA A 771 -12.99 -20.61 16.29
C ALA A 771 -14.36 -21.32 16.25
N MET A 772 -14.33 -22.65 16.16
CA MET A 772 -15.50 -23.49 16.37
C MET A 772 -15.65 -23.81 17.86
N ILE A 773 -16.76 -23.41 18.47
CA ILE A 773 -17.06 -23.66 19.87
C ILE A 773 -18.14 -24.75 19.97
N ASN A 774 -17.83 -25.84 20.69
CA ASN A 774 -18.80 -26.86 21.03
C ASN A 774 -19.42 -26.51 22.38
N ILE A 775 -20.71 -26.20 22.40
CA ILE A 775 -21.41 -25.76 23.61
C ILE A 775 -21.62 -26.95 24.56
N GLN A 776 -21.25 -26.78 25.82
CA GLN A 776 -21.34 -27.81 26.86
C GLN A 776 -22.24 -27.46 28.03
N GLY A 777 -22.82 -26.26 28.06
CA GLY A 777 -23.47 -25.71 29.26
C GLY A 777 -22.45 -25.39 30.34
N ARG A 778 -21.31 -24.81 29.96
CA ARG A 778 -20.12 -24.61 30.82
C ARG A 778 -20.46 -23.93 32.14
N ALA A 779 -21.27 -22.89 32.11
CA ALA A 779 -21.65 -22.13 33.29
C ALA A 779 -22.49 -22.91 34.30
N ALA A 780 -23.18 -23.97 33.89
CA ALA A 780 -24.03 -24.83 34.74
C ALA A 780 -23.28 -25.99 35.40
N LYS A 781 -22.00 -26.20 35.05
CA LYS A 781 -21.16 -27.27 35.59
C LYS A 781 -20.50 -26.86 36.92
N PRO A 782 -20.33 -27.80 37.87
CA PRO A 782 -19.56 -27.54 39.09
C PRO A 782 -18.07 -27.35 38.77
N TYR A 783 -17.35 -26.63 39.62
CA TYR A 783 -15.89 -26.50 39.47
C TYR A 783 -15.17 -27.82 39.76
N PRO A 784 -14.04 -28.09 39.10
CA PRO A 784 -13.33 -29.36 39.22
C PRO A 784 -12.65 -29.52 40.59
N PRO A 785 -12.29 -30.75 40.96
CA PRO A 785 -11.47 -31.00 42.15
C PRO A 785 -10.11 -30.30 41.98
N ALA A 786 -9.68 -29.64 43.04
CA ALA A 786 -8.46 -28.86 43.05
C ALA A 786 -7.40 -29.51 43.94
N ASN A 787 -6.17 -29.00 43.92
CA ASN A 787 -5.08 -29.39 44.84
C ASN A 787 -4.88 -30.91 44.94
N VAL A 788 -4.99 -31.60 43.81
CA VAL A 788 -4.94 -33.06 43.78
C VAL A 788 -3.50 -33.50 44.02
N THR A 789 -3.30 -34.29 45.08
CA THR A 789 -2.03 -34.93 45.40
C THR A 789 -2.19 -36.44 45.37
N ILE A 790 -1.18 -37.10 44.83
CA ILE A 790 -1.10 -38.56 44.74
C ILE A 790 0.14 -38.96 45.53
N ASN A 791 -0.07 -39.63 46.66
CA ASN A 791 0.94 -39.92 47.67
C ASN A 791 1.73 -38.67 48.09
N ASN A 792 1.02 -37.54 48.27
CA ASN A 792 1.55 -36.22 48.60
C ASN A 792 2.39 -35.52 47.51
N PHE A 793 2.43 -36.05 46.29
CA PHE A 793 3.08 -35.41 45.14
C PHE A 793 2.06 -34.82 44.17
N TYR A 794 2.41 -33.68 43.57
CA TYR A 794 1.68 -33.11 42.44
C TYR A 794 2.20 -33.72 41.13
N PHE A 795 1.28 -34.18 40.27
CA PHE A 795 1.58 -34.71 38.93
C PHE A 795 2.78 -35.69 38.86
N PRO A 796 2.88 -36.73 39.72
CA PRO A 796 4.03 -37.63 39.70
C PRO A 796 4.06 -38.47 38.42
N ASP A 797 5.17 -38.47 37.68
CA ASP A 797 5.31 -39.31 36.48
C ASP A 797 5.40 -40.80 36.83
N LYS A 798 6.01 -41.11 37.99
CA LYS A 798 6.27 -42.47 38.46
C LYS A 798 6.04 -42.57 39.96
N LEU A 799 5.55 -43.72 40.40
CA LEU A 799 5.31 -44.00 41.82
C LEU A 799 5.72 -45.42 42.19
N SER A 800 6.43 -45.56 43.32
CA SER A 800 6.75 -46.83 43.97
C SER A 800 6.02 -46.85 45.30
N THR A 801 4.92 -47.58 45.39
CA THR A 801 4.09 -47.65 46.58
C THR A 801 3.21 -48.90 46.58
N ASP A 802 2.94 -49.41 47.77
CA ASP A 802 1.94 -50.46 48.00
C ASP A 802 0.54 -49.88 48.28
N GLN A 803 0.45 -48.58 48.61
CA GLN A 803 -0.79 -47.90 48.97
C GLN A 803 -0.92 -46.60 48.17
N LEU A 804 -1.94 -46.52 47.33
CA LEU A 804 -2.29 -45.31 46.61
C LEU A 804 -3.17 -44.43 47.53
N TYR A 805 -2.67 -43.24 47.85
CA TYR A 805 -3.40 -42.23 48.63
C TYR A 805 -3.63 -41.00 47.76
N ILE A 806 -4.88 -40.70 47.46
CA ILE A 806 -5.27 -39.55 46.65
C ILE A 806 -6.04 -38.57 47.54
N LYS A 807 -5.63 -37.30 47.52
CA LYS A 807 -6.31 -36.23 48.24
C LYS A 807 -6.53 -35.05 47.30
N TRP A 808 -7.69 -34.40 47.41
CA TRP A 808 -8.01 -33.17 46.68
C TRP A 808 -8.69 -32.15 47.59
N SER A 809 -8.86 -30.92 47.09
CA SER A 809 -9.61 -29.86 47.73
C SER A 809 -10.97 -29.65 47.04
N SER A 810 -11.99 -29.33 47.80
CA SER A 810 -13.31 -28.92 47.29
C SER A 810 -13.33 -27.48 46.79
N ARG A 811 -14.22 -27.21 45.83
CA ARG A 811 -14.45 -25.90 45.22
C ARG A 811 -15.95 -25.60 45.17
N ASN A 812 -16.27 -24.31 45.10
CA ASN A 812 -17.65 -23.86 45.05
C ASN A 812 -17.79 -22.66 44.12
N ARG A 813 -18.41 -22.91 42.97
CA ARG A 813 -18.68 -21.91 41.95
C ARG A 813 -19.45 -20.71 42.49
N LEU A 814 -20.51 -20.97 43.27
CA LEU A 814 -21.46 -19.96 43.76
C LEU A 814 -20.87 -19.02 44.82
N GLN A 815 -19.70 -19.37 45.40
CA GLN A 815 -18.97 -18.54 46.37
C GLN A 815 -17.76 -17.83 45.76
N GLN A 816 -17.34 -18.21 44.56
CA GLN A 816 -16.17 -17.68 43.87
C GLN A 816 -16.64 -16.77 42.73
N THR A 817 -17.42 -15.74 43.07
CA THR A 817 -18.09 -14.82 42.13
C THR A 817 -17.58 -13.38 42.19
N SER A 818 -16.69 -13.05 43.14
CA SER A 818 -16.07 -11.74 43.26
C SER A 818 -14.77 -11.81 44.08
N GLY A 819 -13.92 -10.79 43.95
CA GLY A 819 -12.68 -10.66 44.73
C GLY A 819 -11.52 -11.47 44.17
N GLU A 820 -10.54 -11.80 45.03
CA GLU A 820 -9.39 -12.60 44.61
C GLU A 820 -9.82 -14.01 44.21
N LEU A 821 -9.45 -14.45 43.01
CA LEU A 821 -9.75 -15.81 42.57
C LEU A 821 -8.90 -16.82 43.35
N ILE A 822 -9.50 -17.99 43.53
CA ILE A 822 -8.87 -19.09 44.25
C ILE A 822 -8.17 -20.00 43.25
N GLY A 823 -6.88 -20.23 43.49
CA GLY A 823 -6.03 -21.07 42.66
C GLY A 823 -6.25 -22.56 42.88
N TRP A 824 -5.78 -23.35 41.93
CA TRP A 824 -5.86 -24.81 42.01
C TRP A 824 -5.15 -25.38 43.25
N TYR A 825 -4.03 -24.80 43.68
CA TYR A 825 -3.23 -25.30 44.81
C TYR A 825 -3.78 -24.91 46.20
N GLU A 826 -4.88 -24.16 46.28
CA GLU A 826 -5.41 -23.68 47.57
C GLU A 826 -6.28 -24.73 48.29
N SER A 827 -6.51 -24.51 49.58
CA SER A 827 -7.24 -25.43 50.46
C SER A 827 -8.73 -25.53 50.12
N ASP A 828 -9.46 -26.39 50.83
CA ASP A 828 -10.90 -26.59 50.68
C ASP A 828 -11.70 -25.28 50.84
N ILE A 829 -12.73 -25.16 50.01
CA ILE A 829 -13.86 -24.24 50.20
C ILE A 829 -15.09 -25.09 50.45
N THR A 830 -16.02 -24.63 51.30
CA THR A 830 -17.33 -25.27 51.49
C THR A 830 -17.98 -25.61 50.14
N PRO A 831 -18.15 -26.89 49.79
CA PRO A 831 -18.63 -27.29 48.46
C PRO A 831 -20.04 -26.78 48.20
N GLU A 832 -20.39 -26.61 46.91
CA GLU A 832 -21.77 -26.36 46.49
C GLU A 832 -22.68 -27.52 46.95
N SER A 833 -23.94 -27.20 47.25
CA SER A 833 -24.90 -28.18 47.74
C SER A 833 -25.06 -29.33 46.74
N GLY A 834 -24.90 -30.57 47.21
CA GLY A 834 -25.05 -31.76 46.37
C GLY A 834 -23.81 -32.15 45.56
N VAL A 835 -22.69 -31.44 45.67
CA VAL A 835 -21.42 -31.85 45.04
C VAL A 835 -20.92 -33.17 45.60
N LYS A 836 -20.64 -34.11 44.71
CA LYS A 836 -19.91 -35.37 44.95
C LYS A 836 -18.74 -35.47 43.99
N TYR A 837 -17.92 -36.50 44.12
CA TYR A 837 -16.77 -36.75 43.25
C TYR A 837 -16.88 -38.12 42.58
N HIS A 838 -16.82 -38.15 41.25
CA HIS A 838 -16.68 -39.37 40.48
C HIS A 838 -15.19 -39.65 40.26
N LEU A 839 -14.71 -40.75 40.84
CA LEU A 839 -13.33 -41.22 40.72
C LEU A 839 -13.29 -42.45 39.82
N THR A 840 -12.52 -42.37 38.75
CA THR A 840 -12.18 -43.51 37.89
C THR A 840 -10.67 -43.75 37.94
N ILE A 841 -10.28 -45.01 38.19
CA ILE A 841 -8.89 -45.43 38.11
C ILE A 841 -8.79 -46.61 37.14
N LYS A 842 -7.90 -46.49 36.15
CA LYS A 842 -7.63 -47.54 35.17
C LYS A 842 -6.19 -48.00 35.30
N LEU A 843 -5.98 -49.32 35.38
CA LEU A 843 -4.66 -49.94 35.28
C LEU A 843 -4.51 -50.54 33.88
N ASN A 844 -3.50 -50.09 33.12
CA ASN A 844 -3.26 -50.53 31.75
C ASN A 844 -4.55 -50.47 30.90
N LYS A 845 -5.30 -49.36 31.03
CA LYS A 845 -6.61 -49.10 30.40
C LYS A 845 -7.80 -49.93 30.93
N ARG A 846 -7.61 -50.86 31.87
CA ARG A 846 -8.69 -51.60 32.52
C ARG A 846 -9.17 -50.84 33.76
N ILE A 847 -10.46 -50.53 33.83
CA ILE A 847 -11.08 -49.90 35.00
C ILE A 847 -10.95 -50.84 36.21
N ILE A 848 -10.37 -50.33 37.29
CA ILE A 848 -10.23 -51.02 38.59
C ILE A 848 -11.01 -50.29 39.70
N VAL A 849 -11.23 -48.98 39.56
CA VAL A 849 -12.11 -48.19 40.43
C VAL A 849 -13.01 -47.34 39.55
N ASP A 850 -14.30 -47.32 39.88
CA ASP A 850 -15.33 -46.49 39.26
C ASP A 850 -16.42 -46.24 40.31
N GLN A 851 -16.36 -45.11 41.01
CA GLN A 851 -17.25 -44.83 42.13
C GLN A 851 -17.52 -43.34 42.33
N ILE A 852 -18.69 -43.05 42.90
CA ILE A 852 -19.07 -41.71 43.34
C ILE A 852 -18.92 -41.63 44.87
N ILE A 853 -18.15 -40.67 45.35
CA ILE A 853 -17.80 -40.49 46.76
C ILE A 853 -18.04 -39.05 47.22
N ASP A 854 -18.31 -38.90 48.53
CA ASP A 854 -18.74 -37.64 49.13
C ASP A 854 -17.63 -37.01 50.00
N VAL A 855 -16.42 -37.58 49.96
CA VAL A 855 -15.23 -37.18 50.71
C VAL A 855 -14.11 -36.78 49.76
N THR A 856 -13.15 -35.98 50.23
CA THR A 856 -12.04 -35.44 49.42
C THR A 856 -10.74 -36.27 49.51
N THR A 857 -10.85 -37.52 49.93
CA THR A 857 -9.73 -38.46 50.07
C THR A 857 -10.12 -39.84 49.57
N PHE A 858 -9.15 -40.59 49.05
CA PHE A 858 -9.32 -41.97 48.62
C PHE A 858 -8.05 -42.78 48.85
N GLU A 859 -8.24 -44.03 49.29
CA GLU A 859 -7.17 -45.00 49.53
C GLU A 859 -7.45 -46.29 48.76
N LEU A 860 -6.41 -46.83 48.13
CA LEU A 860 -6.44 -48.11 47.44
C LEU A 860 -5.14 -48.86 47.69
N ASP A 861 -5.26 -50.11 48.12
CA ASP A 861 -4.14 -51.05 48.14
C ASP A 861 -3.77 -51.42 46.70
N VAL A 862 -2.52 -51.15 46.33
CA VAL A 862 -1.97 -51.44 45.00
C VAL A 862 -0.82 -52.43 45.05
N SER A 863 -0.58 -53.08 46.20
CA SER A 863 0.49 -54.07 46.40
C SER A 863 0.41 -55.26 45.43
N GLU A 864 -0.79 -55.62 44.97
CA GLU A 864 -1.00 -56.68 43.97
C GLU A 864 -0.66 -56.23 42.52
N TYR A 865 -0.45 -54.93 42.28
CA TYR A 865 -0.18 -54.34 40.97
C TYR A 865 1.30 -53.94 40.83
N LEU A 866 2.15 -54.93 40.55
CA LEU A 866 3.62 -54.79 40.55
C LEU A 866 4.21 -53.84 39.48
N GLN A 867 3.54 -53.65 38.33
CA GLN A 867 3.98 -52.77 37.23
C GLN A 867 2.82 -52.43 36.29
N GLY A 868 2.70 -51.17 35.88
CA GLY A 868 1.70 -50.75 34.89
C GLY A 868 1.40 -49.25 34.91
N THR A 869 0.64 -48.78 33.93
CA THR A 869 0.20 -47.38 33.87
C THR A 869 -1.14 -47.23 34.60
N LEU A 870 -1.17 -46.36 35.60
CA LEU A 870 -2.36 -45.93 36.31
C LEU A 870 -2.88 -44.63 35.68
N ASP A 871 -4.07 -44.65 35.10
CA ASP A 871 -4.79 -43.46 34.65
C ASP A 871 -5.84 -43.11 35.70
N ILE A 872 -5.67 -41.95 36.36
CA ILE A 872 -6.55 -41.45 37.41
C ILE A 872 -7.35 -40.29 36.86
N GLN A 873 -8.68 -40.37 36.98
CA GLN A 873 -9.59 -39.30 36.60
C GLN A 873 -10.53 -38.97 37.76
N ILE A 874 -10.65 -37.68 38.10
CA ILE A 874 -11.53 -37.19 39.16
C ILE A 874 -12.40 -36.06 38.60
N SER A 875 -13.70 -36.15 38.83
CA SER A 875 -14.66 -35.13 38.39
C SER A 875 -15.62 -34.76 39.51
N SER A 876 -15.87 -33.46 39.70
CA SER A 876 -16.98 -33.02 40.53
C SER A 876 -18.29 -33.28 39.79
N ILE A 877 -19.32 -33.71 40.51
CA ILE A 877 -20.64 -34.02 39.94
C ILE A 877 -21.76 -33.48 40.84
N VAL A 878 -22.77 -32.86 40.22
CA VAL A 878 -24.01 -32.39 40.86
C VAL A 878 -25.17 -32.76 39.96
N ASP A 879 -26.20 -33.46 40.46
CA ASP A 879 -27.37 -33.87 39.66
C ASP A 879 -27.02 -34.57 38.32
N ASN A 880 -26.01 -35.46 38.32
CA ASN A 880 -25.44 -36.12 37.12
C ASN A 880 -24.73 -35.19 36.12
N ILE A 881 -24.50 -33.92 36.46
CA ILE A 881 -23.75 -32.97 35.65
C ILE A 881 -22.32 -32.91 36.13
N TYR A 882 -21.41 -33.28 35.24
CA TYR A 882 -19.97 -33.30 35.47
C TYR A 882 -19.35 -31.92 35.30
N CYS A 883 -18.29 -31.66 36.07
CA CYS A 883 -17.44 -30.48 35.90
C CYS A 883 -16.93 -30.34 34.45
N PHE A 884 -16.62 -29.11 34.06
CA PHE A 884 -16.14 -28.81 32.71
C PHE A 884 -14.78 -29.45 32.40
N THR A 885 -13.81 -29.30 33.32
CA THR A 885 -12.45 -29.81 33.12
C THR A 885 -12.10 -30.85 34.19
N PRO A 886 -12.28 -32.17 33.93
CA PRO A 886 -11.95 -33.18 34.92
C PRO A 886 -10.43 -33.26 35.16
N PHE A 887 -10.01 -33.50 36.41
CA PHE A 887 -8.60 -33.82 36.67
C PHE A 887 -8.28 -35.18 36.06
N SER A 888 -7.23 -35.26 35.27
CA SER A 888 -6.74 -36.51 34.67
C SER A 888 -5.22 -36.54 34.72
N HIS A 889 -4.65 -37.64 35.22
CA HIS A 889 -3.20 -37.83 35.28
C HIS A 889 -2.83 -39.31 35.13
N SER A 890 -1.75 -39.58 34.40
CA SER A 890 -1.22 -40.92 34.17
C SER A 890 0.10 -41.11 34.90
N ILE A 891 0.27 -42.24 35.59
CA ILE A 891 1.43 -42.56 36.42
C ILE A 891 1.96 -43.94 36.04
N GLU A 892 3.27 -44.11 35.94
CA GLU A 892 3.89 -45.43 35.88
C GLU A 892 4.13 -45.97 37.30
N LEU A 893 3.49 -47.10 37.64
CA LEU A 893 3.86 -47.91 38.78
C LEU A 893 5.13 -48.69 38.46
N TYR A 894 6.12 -48.57 39.33
CA TYR A 894 7.35 -49.34 39.27
C TYR A 894 7.71 -49.87 40.64
N ASN A 895 8.41 -51.02 40.65
CA ASN A 895 8.86 -51.64 41.88
C ASN A 895 10.37 -51.47 42.01
N ASP A 896 10.83 -50.81 43.07
CA ASP A 896 12.26 -50.76 43.37
C ASP A 896 12.71 -52.14 43.87
N LEU A 897 13.35 -52.92 43.00
CA LEU A 897 14.07 -54.12 43.40
C LEU A 897 15.27 -53.72 44.28
N ILE A 898 15.04 -53.56 45.58
CA ILE A 898 16.10 -53.37 46.56
C ILE A 898 16.84 -54.72 46.70
N PHE A 899 17.95 -54.88 45.99
CA PHE A 899 18.90 -55.97 46.27
C PHE A 899 19.57 -55.71 47.63
N LYS A 900 19.09 -56.35 48.70
CA LYS A 900 19.85 -56.50 49.94
C LYS A 900 21.01 -57.45 49.68
N ILE A 901 22.20 -56.92 49.41
CA ILE A 901 23.43 -57.71 49.41
C ILE A 901 23.72 -58.08 50.86
N HIS A 902 23.60 -59.37 51.19
CA HIS A 902 24.16 -59.92 52.43
C HIS A 902 25.70 -59.93 52.29
N GLU A 903 26.39 -59.19 53.16
CA GLU A 903 27.85 -59.28 53.29
C GLU A 903 28.23 -60.65 53.86
N GLU A 904 28.70 -61.57 53.00
CA GLU A 904 29.59 -62.65 53.41
C GLU A 904 31.04 -62.30 53.03
N GLN A 905 31.90 -62.36 54.04
CA GLN A 905 33.33 -62.11 53.96
C GLN A 905 34.04 -63.03 52.96
N SER A 906 34.78 -62.46 52.00
CA SER A 906 36.16 -62.87 51.71
C SER A 906 36.80 -61.94 50.67
N ALA A 907 38.11 -61.76 50.81
CA ALA A 907 38.94 -60.78 50.11
C ALA A 907 38.97 -60.95 48.58
N ILE A 908 39.07 -59.83 47.83
CA ILE A 908 40.18 -59.50 46.90
C ILE A 908 39.84 -58.24 46.05
N ASP A 909 40.83 -57.34 46.00
CA ASP A 909 41.17 -56.24 45.08
C ASP A 909 40.12 -55.28 44.50
N LYS A 910 40.25 -54.03 44.99
CA LYS A 910 39.85 -52.78 44.34
C LYS A 910 40.64 -52.60 43.04
N ASN A 911 40.05 -52.85 41.87
CA ASN A 911 40.38 -52.11 40.62
C ASN A 911 39.55 -52.44 39.36
N ASN A 912 38.33 -52.97 39.43
CA ASN A 912 37.48 -53.06 38.23
C ASN A 912 36.00 -53.16 38.56
N LEU A 913 35.30 -52.01 38.59
CA LEU A 913 33.85 -51.99 38.39
C LEU A 913 33.46 -50.71 37.65
N LEU A 914 33.77 -50.70 36.35
CA LEU A 914 32.98 -50.00 35.35
C LEU A 914 31.73 -50.85 35.11
N VAL A 915 30.64 -50.56 35.81
CA VAL A 915 29.31 -51.03 35.42
C VAL A 915 28.54 -49.82 34.92
N LYS A 916 28.43 -49.75 33.60
CA LYS A 916 27.39 -48.99 32.90
C LYS A 916 26.04 -49.52 33.39
N ILE A 917 25.33 -48.70 34.16
CA ILE A 917 23.89 -48.83 34.31
C ILE A 917 23.29 -48.09 33.11
N LYS A 918 22.50 -48.83 32.34
CA LYS A 918 21.69 -48.30 31.24
C LYS A 918 20.32 -47.95 31.77
#